data_AF-A0A1F9C3A5-F1
#
_entry.id   AF-A0A1F9C3A5-F1
#
_cell.length_a   1.000
_cell.length_b   1.000
_cell.length_c   1.000
_cell.angle_alpha   90.00
_cell.angle_beta   90.00
_cell.angle_gamma   90.00
#
_symmetry.space_group_name_H-M   'P 1'
#
loop_
_entity.id
_entity.type
_entity.pdbx_description
1 polymer ?
#
loop_
_entity_poly.entity_id
_entity_poly.type
_entity_poly.pdbx_seq_one_letter_code
_entity_poly.pdbx_strand_id
1 'polypeptide(L)'
;MKNLTKFVYDFWAYALRGGPKLYIWLGFLSFFIFLMLFGTYLQLRYGMIVTNYNDQVSWGLYEAQFIFLVGVAAASVTVVFPAYIYNHKACKEIVVIGEMLAISAVVMVMLFIVAHMGRPDRSWHMMPVVGIFNWPASMLTWDVVAINGYLALNVIAVFYYLYKKYTGSPLNMKFYMPLVYLSIAWAVSIHTVTAFLINTLPARPMWFHALMPAKFITTAFAAGPSMIIVVFLIMRKTTRLKAADQAVDLLAQIVTWCLGIAIFMGISEVVTEFYPATEHSSSLQYLIFGKEGFHSLVIWYWSSVVMMVSAFFILLIPRLRKHHGFWLPFACVLTFAGIWIDKGMGLVVPAFVPTPIGEFSEYTPSAIEIINTLGYWAFGLFLFTVLTKGSMGVLLGDISLKEPSYSFFAGRVKAADAMKKSTVALMIIGLSAALFAPASYAASNKKSVEEPLDCFESREVYSTRHRTEMPSGLDDIRCSKTTGAVLWFGDPFSSTEPLGDMPVEGAYTYEEAVVKPRTKQLKYFMPCTACHNGVMVPYPANKKPRVLSVHTDIVPDSMSLQHGRGAFWCLDCHNAKDRDKLIGHRGESISFNQPQRLCGKCHGEVYGDWRAGIHGKRIGNWTEGGMKRWWVCTECHNPHMVQLKRFEPIKPEPAPALPRTRTKADYENLHK
;
A
#
# COMPACT_ATOMS: atom_id res chain seq x y z
N MET A 1 -9.74 22.70 -34.89
CA MET A 1 -10.04 23.41 -33.61
C MET A 1 -11.46 23.94 -33.53
N LYS A 2 -11.97 24.72 -34.51
CA LYS A 2 -13.34 25.31 -34.46
C LYS A 2 -14.49 24.30 -34.21
N ASN A 3 -14.45 23.12 -34.82
CA ASN A 3 -15.49 22.09 -34.62
C ASN A 3 -15.43 21.44 -33.24
N LEU A 4 -14.23 21.33 -32.67
CA LEU A 4 -14.00 20.78 -31.33
C LEU A 4 -14.52 21.72 -30.26
N THR A 5 -14.21 23.02 -30.38
CA THR A 5 -14.72 24.05 -29.46
C THR A 5 -16.25 24.15 -29.52
N LYS A 6 -16.83 24.02 -30.73
CA LYS A 6 -18.30 23.98 -30.90
C LYS A 6 -18.91 22.75 -30.23
N PHE A 7 -18.33 21.56 -30.44
CA PHE A 7 -18.78 20.33 -29.77
C PHE A 7 -18.82 20.48 -28.24
N VAL A 8 -17.72 20.97 -27.65
CA VAL A 8 -17.62 21.15 -26.20
C VAL A 8 -18.69 22.14 -25.73
N TYR A 9 -18.87 23.26 -26.42
CA TYR A 9 -19.90 24.24 -26.08
C TYR A 9 -21.31 23.65 -26.17
N ASP A 10 -21.66 23.02 -27.28
CA ASP A 10 -22.99 22.43 -27.51
C ASP A 10 -23.29 21.32 -26.49
N PHE A 11 -22.29 20.49 -26.17
CA PHE A 11 -22.39 19.44 -25.15
C PHE A 11 -22.75 20.01 -23.78
N TRP A 12 -21.99 20.98 -23.27
CA TRP A 12 -22.22 21.56 -21.95
C TRP A 12 -23.50 22.41 -21.90
N ALA A 13 -23.80 23.16 -22.97
CA ALA A 13 -25.03 23.92 -23.08
C ALA A 13 -26.27 23.01 -23.01
N TYR A 14 -26.25 21.86 -23.70
CA TYR A 14 -27.31 20.88 -23.62
C TYR A 14 -27.36 20.18 -22.25
N ALA A 15 -26.19 19.79 -21.72
CA ALA A 15 -26.08 19.10 -20.44
C ALA A 15 -26.70 19.90 -19.28
N LEU A 16 -26.61 21.23 -19.29
CA LEU A 16 -27.15 22.11 -18.26
C LEU A 16 -28.58 22.62 -18.51
N ARG A 17 -29.10 22.50 -19.74
CA ARG A 17 -30.46 22.98 -20.10
C ARG A 17 -31.56 21.98 -19.75
N GLY A 18 -32.47 22.27 -18.84
CA GLY A 18 -33.54 21.31 -18.49
C GLY A 18 -34.78 21.93 -17.89
N GLY A 19 -35.68 21.06 -17.39
CA GLY A 19 -36.88 21.47 -16.65
C GLY A 19 -36.61 21.65 -15.14
N PRO A 20 -37.60 22.12 -14.37
CA PRO A 20 -37.45 22.41 -12.94
C PRO A 20 -37.00 21.20 -12.11
N LYS A 21 -37.44 19.98 -12.45
CA LYS A 21 -37.03 18.75 -11.77
C LYS A 21 -35.51 18.53 -11.80
N LEU A 22 -34.87 18.86 -12.93
CA LEU A 22 -33.42 18.75 -13.05
C LEU A 22 -32.72 19.78 -12.15
N TYR A 23 -33.18 21.03 -12.15
CA TYR A 23 -32.58 22.07 -11.32
C TYR A 23 -32.78 21.82 -9.83
N ILE A 24 -33.92 21.27 -9.41
CA ILE A 24 -34.15 20.83 -8.02
C ILE A 24 -33.17 19.71 -7.66
N TRP A 25 -33.01 18.71 -8.53
CA TRP A 25 -32.04 17.62 -8.31
C TRP A 25 -30.60 18.11 -8.22
N LEU A 26 -30.16 18.96 -9.17
CA LEU A 26 -28.82 19.53 -9.15
C LEU A 26 -28.61 20.45 -7.95
N GLY A 27 -29.61 21.25 -7.56
CA GLY A 27 -29.56 22.09 -6.36
C GLY A 27 -29.46 21.28 -5.07
N PHE A 28 -30.20 20.18 -4.97
CA PHE A 28 -30.09 19.22 -3.86
C PHE A 28 -28.68 18.63 -3.76
N LEU A 29 -28.09 18.20 -4.88
CA LEU A 29 -26.71 17.71 -4.90
C LEU A 29 -25.70 18.80 -4.56
N SER A 30 -25.88 20.02 -5.10
CA SER A 30 -25.02 21.17 -4.82
C SER A 30 -25.03 21.56 -3.34
N PHE A 31 -26.13 21.36 -2.62
CA PHE A 31 -26.18 21.56 -1.17
C PHE A 31 -25.19 20.65 -0.43
N PHE A 32 -25.17 19.35 -0.73
CA PHE A 32 -24.20 18.42 -0.12
C PHE A 32 -22.76 18.70 -0.57
N ILE A 33 -22.54 19.11 -1.81
CA ILE A 33 -21.22 19.55 -2.29
C ILE A 33 -20.75 20.79 -1.50
N PHE A 34 -21.64 21.71 -1.15
CA PHE A 34 -21.28 22.85 -0.30
C PHE A 34 -20.90 22.41 1.11
N LEU A 35 -21.65 21.48 1.71
CA LEU A 35 -21.31 20.91 3.02
C LEU A 35 -19.96 20.18 2.99
N MET A 36 -19.68 19.45 1.91
CA MET A 36 -18.38 18.81 1.65
C MET A 36 -17.23 19.81 1.63
N LEU A 37 -17.40 20.94 0.92
CA LEU A 37 -16.37 21.98 0.86
C LEU A 37 -16.12 22.58 2.25
N PHE A 38 -17.17 22.75 3.05
CA PHE A 38 -17.06 23.19 4.43
C PHE A 38 -16.34 22.16 5.32
N GLY A 39 -16.73 20.88 5.25
CA GLY A 39 -16.07 19.80 6.00
C GLY A 39 -14.61 19.60 5.59
N THR A 40 -14.31 19.68 4.30
CA THR A 40 -12.93 19.65 3.76
C THR A 40 -12.13 20.86 4.24
N TYR A 41 -12.73 22.05 4.29
CA TYR A 41 -12.09 23.24 4.86
C TYR A 41 -11.71 23.04 6.33
N LEU A 42 -12.62 22.49 7.13
CA LEU A 42 -12.34 22.18 8.54
C LEU A 42 -11.21 21.16 8.67
N GLN A 43 -11.24 20.08 7.87
CA GLN A 43 -10.20 19.05 7.89
C GLN A 43 -8.84 19.57 7.44
N LEU A 44 -8.78 20.43 6.43
CA LEU A 44 -7.53 21.07 6.00
C LEU A 44 -6.98 22.06 7.03
N ARG A 45 -7.86 22.75 7.77
CA ARG A 45 -7.47 23.75 8.76
C ARG A 45 -6.98 23.13 10.07
N TYR A 46 -7.70 22.13 10.57
CA TYR A 46 -7.43 21.51 11.87
C TYR A 46 -6.64 20.20 11.75
N GLY A 47 -6.46 19.67 10.55
CA GLY A 47 -5.78 18.41 10.28
C GLY A 47 -6.71 17.20 10.44
N MET A 48 -6.12 16.00 10.37
CA MET A 48 -6.86 14.73 10.48
C MET A 48 -7.51 14.50 11.85
N ILE A 49 -7.23 15.34 12.85
CA ILE A 49 -7.82 15.26 14.20
C ILE A 49 -9.35 15.42 14.21
N VAL A 50 -9.95 15.97 13.15
CA VAL A 50 -11.41 16.07 13.01
C VAL A 50 -12.07 14.78 12.50
N THR A 51 -11.24 13.81 12.07
CA THR A 51 -11.66 12.44 11.79
C THR A 51 -11.52 11.61 13.06
N ASN A 52 -12.17 10.46 13.10
CA ASN A 52 -12.02 9.49 14.19
C ASN A 52 -10.98 8.41 13.88
N TYR A 53 -10.10 8.64 12.88
CA TYR A 53 -8.93 7.79 12.70
C TYR A 53 -8.08 7.78 13.96
N ASN A 54 -7.47 6.64 14.25
CA ASN A 54 -6.58 6.46 15.38
C ASN A 54 -5.32 5.71 14.95
N ASP A 55 -4.36 5.56 15.86
CA ASP A 55 -3.05 4.96 15.56
C ASP A 55 -3.18 3.50 15.09
N GLN A 56 -4.24 2.81 15.50
CA GLN A 56 -4.53 1.42 15.16
C GLN A 56 -5.32 1.34 13.84
N VAL A 57 -6.40 2.10 13.71
CA VAL A 57 -7.32 2.17 12.56
C VAL A 57 -7.04 3.45 11.78
N SER A 58 -6.05 3.38 10.90
CA SER A 58 -5.62 4.52 10.08
C SER A 58 -6.39 4.64 8.76
N TRP A 59 -7.10 3.59 8.35
CA TRP A 59 -8.02 3.57 7.20
C TRP A 59 -9.43 3.27 7.68
N GLY A 60 -10.37 4.13 7.31
CA GLY A 60 -11.76 4.04 7.75
C GLY A 60 -12.73 4.36 6.62
N LEU A 61 -13.63 5.32 6.85
CA LEU A 61 -14.74 5.60 5.94
C LEU A 61 -14.28 6.00 4.54
N TYR A 62 -13.25 6.85 4.40
CA TYR A 62 -12.81 7.30 3.09
C TYR A 62 -12.22 6.14 2.25
N GLU A 63 -11.40 5.28 2.85
CA GLU A 63 -10.76 4.15 2.17
C GLU A 63 -11.79 3.08 1.84
N ALA A 64 -12.75 2.86 2.73
CA ALA A 64 -13.94 2.05 2.49
C ALA A 64 -14.70 2.50 1.23
N GLN A 65 -14.94 3.81 1.08
CA GLN A 65 -15.59 4.35 -0.12
C GLN A 65 -14.72 4.18 -1.36
N PHE A 66 -13.42 4.48 -1.24
CA PHE A 66 -12.44 4.33 -2.32
C PHE A 66 -12.47 2.89 -2.88
N ILE A 67 -12.28 1.88 -2.03
CA ILE A 67 -12.26 0.46 -2.43
C ILE A 67 -13.57 0.06 -3.11
N PHE A 68 -14.71 0.49 -2.57
CA PHE A 68 -16.01 0.19 -3.16
C PHE A 68 -16.22 0.89 -4.52
N LEU A 69 -15.81 2.14 -4.66
CA LEU A 69 -16.03 2.93 -5.88
C LEU A 69 -15.13 2.52 -7.04
N VAL A 70 -13.94 1.98 -6.77
CA VAL A 70 -13.16 1.27 -7.79
C VAL A 70 -14.03 0.13 -8.38
N GLY A 71 -14.81 -0.55 -7.52
CA GLY A 71 -15.92 -1.47 -7.86
C GLY A 71 -16.84 -0.95 -8.93
N VAL A 72 -17.50 0.16 -8.58
CA VAL A 72 -18.47 0.83 -9.44
C VAL A 72 -17.81 1.34 -10.74
N ALA A 73 -16.55 1.77 -10.69
CA ALA A 73 -15.82 2.24 -11.87
C ALA A 73 -15.57 1.13 -12.91
N ALA A 74 -15.30 -0.09 -12.47
CA ALA A 74 -15.13 -1.22 -13.37
C ALA A 74 -16.45 -1.78 -13.90
N ALA A 75 -17.60 -1.34 -13.37
CA ALA A 75 -18.92 -1.77 -13.83
C ALA A 75 -19.13 -1.57 -15.34
N SER A 76 -18.53 -0.53 -15.93
CA SER A 76 -18.63 -0.27 -17.37
C SER A 76 -18.17 -1.45 -18.21
N VAL A 77 -17.19 -2.23 -17.75
CA VAL A 77 -16.67 -3.39 -18.48
C VAL A 77 -17.75 -4.45 -18.70
N THR A 78 -18.70 -4.59 -17.78
CA THR A 78 -19.82 -5.54 -17.89
C THR A 78 -20.79 -5.19 -19.03
N VAL A 79 -20.78 -3.94 -19.49
CA VAL A 79 -21.54 -3.47 -20.66
C VAL A 79 -20.65 -3.45 -21.90
N VAL A 80 -19.42 -2.94 -21.77
CA VAL A 80 -18.43 -2.79 -22.87
C VAL A 80 -18.05 -4.17 -23.44
N PHE A 81 -17.79 -5.15 -22.59
CA PHE A 81 -17.34 -6.48 -23.00
C PHE A 81 -18.40 -7.18 -23.89
N PRO A 82 -19.67 -7.35 -23.49
CA PRO A 82 -20.69 -7.89 -24.40
C PRO A 82 -20.93 -7.03 -25.64
N ALA A 83 -20.84 -5.69 -25.52
CA ALA A 83 -21.08 -4.78 -26.64
C ALA A 83 -20.06 -4.93 -27.78
N TYR A 84 -18.79 -5.08 -27.45
CA TYR A 84 -17.69 -5.07 -28.44
C TYR A 84 -17.09 -6.44 -28.73
N ILE A 85 -17.09 -7.37 -27.77
CA ILE A 85 -16.54 -8.72 -27.98
C ILE A 85 -17.62 -9.67 -28.52
N TYR A 86 -18.80 -9.69 -27.89
CA TYR A 86 -19.94 -10.49 -28.39
C TYR A 86 -20.82 -9.77 -29.40
N ASN A 87 -20.46 -8.54 -29.79
CA ASN A 87 -21.22 -7.70 -30.72
C ASN A 87 -22.70 -7.54 -30.32
N HIS A 88 -22.99 -7.48 -29.01
CA HIS A 88 -24.35 -7.39 -28.49
C HIS A 88 -24.92 -5.97 -28.73
N LYS A 89 -25.77 -5.84 -29.76
CA LYS A 89 -26.31 -4.55 -30.23
C LYS A 89 -26.95 -3.72 -29.11
N ALA A 90 -27.78 -4.34 -28.26
CA ALA A 90 -28.45 -3.63 -27.17
C ALA A 90 -27.47 -3.07 -26.13
N CYS A 91 -26.32 -3.72 -25.90
CA CYS A 91 -25.31 -3.20 -24.97
C CYS A 91 -24.52 -2.05 -25.59
N LYS A 92 -24.33 -2.08 -26.92
CA LYS A 92 -23.64 -1.02 -27.66
C LYS A 92 -24.38 0.32 -27.63
N GLU A 93 -25.71 0.31 -27.53
CA GLU A 93 -26.53 1.53 -27.44
C GLU A 93 -26.40 2.25 -26.09
N ILE A 94 -26.06 1.51 -25.03
CA ILE A 94 -26.01 2.00 -23.65
C ILE A 94 -24.59 2.08 -23.09
N VAL A 95 -23.59 1.64 -23.84
CA VAL A 95 -22.19 1.53 -23.40
C VAL A 95 -21.64 2.87 -22.90
N VAL A 96 -22.00 3.95 -23.59
CA VAL A 96 -21.60 5.32 -23.25
C VAL A 96 -22.05 5.71 -21.84
N ILE A 97 -23.23 5.25 -21.40
CA ILE A 97 -23.73 5.54 -20.04
C ILE A 97 -22.91 4.81 -18.99
N GLY A 98 -22.52 3.57 -19.26
CA GLY A 98 -21.61 2.80 -18.41
C GLY A 98 -20.25 3.50 -18.28
N GLU A 99 -19.71 4.03 -19.39
CA GLU A 99 -18.46 4.79 -19.37
C GLU A 99 -18.59 6.14 -18.62
N MET A 100 -19.74 6.84 -18.68
CA MET A 100 -19.98 8.03 -17.84
C MET A 100 -19.98 7.71 -16.35
N LEU A 101 -20.56 6.57 -15.98
CA LEU A 101 -20.56 6.10 -14.60
C LEU A 101 -19.12 5.79 -14.16
N ALA A 102 -18.34 5.13 -15.02
CA ALA A 102 -16.94 4.85 -14.76
C ALA A 102 -16.12 6.12 -14.51
N ILE A 103 -16.22 7.12 -15.40
CA ILE A 103 -15.52 8.40 -15.24
C ILE A 103 -15.91 9.06 -13.92
N SER A 104 -17.21 9.11 -13.60
CA SER A 104 -17.71 9.75 -12.39
C SER A 104 -17.24 9.03 -11.12
N ALA A 105 -17.28 7.69 -11.12
CA ALA A 105 -16.81 6.87 -10.00
C ALA A 105 -15.30 7.01 -9.80
N VAL A 106 -14.49 7.02 -10.86
CA VAL A 106 -13.03 7.21 -10.75
C VAL A 106 -12.68 8.60 -10.21
N VAL A 107 -13.41 9.64 -10.60
CA VAL A 107 -13.19 10.97 -10.03
C VAL A 107 -13.51 10.98 -8.54
N MET A 108 -14.58 10.30 -8.10
CA MET A 108 -14.86 10.15 -6.67
C MET A 108 -13.76 9.39 -5.93
N VAL A 109 -13.26 8.28 -6.50
CA VAL A 109 -12.12 7.51 -5.97
C VAL A 109 -10.94 8.43 -5.71
N MET A 110 -10.56 9.27 -6.68
CA MET A 110 -9.48 10.23 -6.51
C MET A 110 -9.76 11.25 -5.39
N LEU A 111 -11.00 11.73 -5.28
CA LEU A 111 -11.37 12.67 -4.21
C LEU A 111 -11.26 12.03 -2.82
N PHE A 112 -11.67 10.77 -2.64
CA PHE A 112 -11.52 10.06 -1.37
C PHE A 112 -10.05 9.84 -1.00
N ILE A 113 -9.20 9.48 -1.97
CA ILE A 113 -7.74 9.36 -1.75
C ILE A 113 -7.17 10.71 -1.30
N VAL A 114 -7.60 11.82 -1.93
CA VAL A 114 -7.13 13.16 -1.54
C VAL A 114 -7.64 13.56 -0.16
N ALA A 115 -8.88 13.20 0.18
CA ALA A 115 -9.47 13.45 1.49
C ALA A 115 -8.76 12.70 2.62
N HIS A 116 -8.19 11.53 2.35
CA HIS A 116 -7.43 10.78 3.34
C HIS A 116 -6.06 11.37 3.67
N MET A 117 -5.43 12.03 2.69
CA MET A 117 -4.08 12.52 2.85
C MET A 117 -4.00 13.59 3.94
N GLY A 118 -3.10 13.39 4.91
CA GLY A 118 -2.79 14.42 5.92
C GLY A 118 -2.13 15.68 5.35
N ARG A 119 -1.49 15.57 4.17
CA ARG A 119 -0.84 16.69 3.45
C ARG A 119 -1.17 16.67 1.95
N PRO A 120 -2.41 16.99 1.56
CA PRO A 120 -2.84 16.92 0.18
C PRO A 120 -2.12 17.96 -0.72
N ASP A 121 -1.57 19.03 -0.12
CA ASP A 121 -0.68 20.00 -0.77
C ASP A 121 0.56 19.36 -1.39
N ARG A 122 1.00 18.19 -0.88
CA ARG A 122 2.16 17.44 -1.35
C ARG A 122 1.81 16.29 -2.31
N SER A 123 0.55 16.14 -2.70
CA SER A 123 0.06 15.06 -3.58
C SER A 123 0.82 14.97 -4.93
N TRP A 124 1.37 16.09 -5.41
CA TRP A 124 2.18 16.13 -6.64
C TRP A 124 3.44 15.27 -6.58
N HIS A 125 3.95 14.93 -5.39
CA HIS A 125 5.07 13.99 -5.23
C HIS A 125 4.73 12.57 -5.71
N MET A 126 3.45 12.21 -5.80
CA MET A 126 3.00 10.90 -6.28
C MET A 126 2.77 10.88 -7.79
N MET A 127 2.91 12.02 -8.49
CA MET A 127 2.77 12.05 -9.94
C MET A 127 4.02 11.48 -10.63
N PRO A 128 3.84 10.60 -11.63
CA PRO A 128 4.93 10.19 -12.49
C PRO A 128 5.65 11.40 -13.09
N VAL A 129 6.96 11.30 -13.31
CA VAL A 129 7.83 12.33 -13.91
C VAL A 129 8.12 13.54 -13.01
N VAL A 130 7.13 14.06 -12.29
CA VAL A 130 7.27 15.30 -11.49
C VAL A 130 7.77 15.01 -10.07
N GLY A 131 7.21 13.98 -9.43
CA GLY A 131 7.47 13.65 -8.03
C GLY A 131 8.46 12.50 -7.82
N ILE A 132 8.64 12.10 -6.56
CA ILE A 132 9.41 10.89 -6.19
C ILE A 132 8.48 9.68 -6.33
N PHE A 133 8.34 9.22 -7.57
CA PHE A 133 7.44 8.14 -7.91
C PHE A 133 8.08 6.77 -7.60
N ASN A 134 7.78 6.20 -6.42
CA ASN A 134 8.37 4.96 -5.91
C ASN A 134 7.79 3.68 -6.56
N TRP A 135 7.87 3.61 -7.88
CA TRP A 135 7.41 2.47 -8.68
C TRP A 135 8.60 1.65 -9.19
N PRO A 136 8.57 0.30 -9.11
CA PRO A 136 7.43 -0.55 -8.77
C PRO A 136 7.32 -0.99 -7.30
N ALA A 137 8.14 -0.44 -6.39
CA ALA A 137 8.25 -0.95 -5.02
C ALA A 137 7.02 -0.69 -4.12
N SER A 138 6.24 0.37 -4.37
CA SER A 138 5.07 0.73 -3.57
C SER A 138 3.76 0.40 -4.28
N MET A 139 2.88 -0.40 -3.64
CA MET A 139 1.58 -0.75 -4.21
C MET A 139 0.65 0.47 -4.39
N LEU A 140 0.77 1.50 -3.54
CA LEU A 140 0.05 2.77 -3.72
C LEU A 140 0.43 3.46 -5.03
N THR A 141 1.68 3.36 -5.48
CA THR A 141 2.11 3.94 -6.77
C THR A 141 1.56 3.17 -7.97
N TRP A 142 1.37 1.85 -7.84
CA TRP A 142 0.63 1.08 -8.83
C TRP A 142 -0.82 1.54 -8.95
N ASP A 143 -1.46 1.82 -7.82
CA ASP A 143 -2.83 2.33 -7.78
C ASP A 143 -2.96 3.70 -8.47
N VAL A 144 -1.99 4.60 -8.26
CA VAL A 144 -1.91 5.88 -9.00
C VAL A 144 -1.87 5.66 -10.52
N VAL A 145 -1.07 4.71 -11.02
CA VAL A 145 -0.98 4.41 -12.46
C VAL A 145 -2.27 3.78 -12.97
N ALA A 146 -2.82 2.83 -12.23
CA ALA A 146 -4.04 2.13 -12.57
C ALA A 146 -5.23 3.10 -12.68
N ILE A 147 -5.49 3.92 -11.66
CA ILE A 147 -6.63 4.83 -11.62
C ILE A 147 -6.51 5.94 -12.67
N ASN A 148 -5.36 6.61 -12.76
CA ASN A 148 -5.16 7.68 -13.74
C ASN A 148 -5.18 7.15 -15.17
N GLY A 149 -4.58 5.98 -15.41
CA GLY A 149 -4.62 5.31 -16.71
C GLY A 149 -6.05 4.98 -17.11
N TYR A 150 -6.86 4.43 -16.20
CA TYR A 150 -8.24 4.11 -16.48
C TYR A 150 -9.09 5.36 -16.77
N LEU A 151 -8.92 6.43 -15.98
CA LEU A 151 -9.61 7.70 -16.23
C LEU A 151 -9.27 8.24 -17.62
N ALA A 152 -7.99 8.27 -17.98
CA ALA A 152 -7.53 8.74 -19.28
C ALA A 152 -8.11 7.91 -20.42
N LEU A 153 -8.07 6.58 -20.31
CA LEU A 153 -8.62 5.67 -21.33
C LEU A 153 -10.12 5.89 -21.53
N ASN A 154 -10.91 5.95 -20.45
CA ASN A 154 -12.35 6.19 -20.55
C ASN A 154 -12.67 7.56 -21.13
N VAL A 155 -12.01 8.63 -20.66
CA VAL A 155 -12.22 9.99 -21.17
C VAL A 155 -11.89 10.06 -22.66
N ILE A 156 -10.75 9.49 -23.10
CA ILE A 156 -10.35 9.51 -24.51
C ILE A 156 -11.33 8.68 -25.36
N ALA A 157 -11.70 7.47 -24.92
CA ALA A 157 -12.57 6.58 -25.68
C ALA A 157 -13.97 7.18 -25.89
N VAL A 158 -14.58 7.61 -24.79
CA VAL A 158 -15.90 8.26 -24.77
C VAL A 158 -15.88 9.52 -25.61
N PHE A 159 -14.93 10.42 -25.36
CA PHE A 159 -14.87 11.71 -26.01
C PHE A 159 -14.69 11.55 -27.52
N TYR A 160 -13.80 10.65 -27.94
CA TYR A 160 -13.59 10.34 -29.34
C TYR A 160 -14.85 9.79 -30.01
N TYR A 161 -15.55 8.85 -29.35
CA TYR A 161 -16.80 8.28 -29.85
C TYR A 161 -17.88 9.35 -30.00
N LEU A 162 -18.12 10.17 -28.97
CA LEU A 162 -19.13 11.23 -28.98
C LEU A 162 -18.79 12.31 -30.01
N TYR A 163 -17.53 12.72 -30.12
CA TYR A 163 -17.10 13.72 -31.10
C TYR A 163 -17.36 13.23 -32.54
N LYS A 164 -17.03 11.96 -32.84
CA LYS A 164 -17.29 11.38 -34.17
C LYS A 164 -18.79 11.24 -34.46
N LYS A 165 -19.57 10.87 -33.45
CA LYS A 165 -21.04 10.84 -33.55
C LYS A 165 -21.60 12.24 -33.84
N TYR A 166 -21.12 13.26 -33.14
CA TYR A 166 -21.51 14.67 -33.32
C TYR A 166 -21.12 15.23 -34.70
N THR A 167 -19.94 14.88 -35.22
CA THR A 167 -19.50 15.28 -36.56
C THR A 167 -20.15 14.47 -37.69
N GLY A 168 -20.81 13.36 -37.37
CA GLY A 168 -21.33 12.40 -38.35
C GLY A 168 -20.23 11.74 -39.19
N SER A 169 -18.99 11.70 -38.70
CA SER A 169 -17.86 11.10 -39.40
C SER A 169 -17.71 9.62 -39.01
N PRO A 170 -17.23 8.74 -39.91
CA PRO A 170 -17.01 7.35 -39.56
C PRO A 170 -15.97 7.21 -38.44
N LEU A 171 -16.19 6.22 -37.56
CA LEU A 171 -15.28 5.89 -36.46
C LEU A 171 -14.05 5.17 -37.04
N ASN A 172 -12.84 5.65 -36.72
CA ASN A 172 -11.63 4.94 -37.11
C ASN A 172 -11.45 3.71 -36.21
N MET A 173 -11.91 2.56 -36.68
CA MET A 173 -11.87 1.31 -35.91
C MET A 173 -10.43 0.87 -35.59
N LYS A 174 -9.43 1.21 -36.43
CA LYS A 174 -8.02 0.88 -36.16
C LYS A 174 -7.45 1.63 -34.95
N PHE A 175 -8.01 2.80 -34.64
CA PHE A 175 -7.64 3.56 -33.44
C PHE A 175 -8.54 3.21 -32.25
N TYR A 176 -9.85 3.07 -32.49
CA TYR A 176 -10.82 2.90 -31.42
C TYR A 176 -10.82 1.49 -30.81
N MET A 177 -10.68 0.43 -31.62
CA MET A 177 -10.73 -0.95 -31.11
C MET A 177 -9.56 -1.28 -30.16
N PRO A 178 -8.29 -0.93 -30.46
CA PRO A 178 -7.21 -1.12 -29.50
C PRO A 178 -7.43 -0.38 -28.18
N LEU A 179 -7.98 0.84 -28.25
CA LEU A 179 -8.30 1.63 -27.07
C LEU A 179 -9.36 0.95 -26.19
N VAL A 180 -10.40 0.37 -26.81
CA VAL A 180 -11.45 -0.38 -26.11
C VAL A 180 -10.88 -1.64 -25.45
N TYR A 181 -10.08 -2.44 -26.17
CA TYR A 181 -9.45 -3.64 -25.60
C TYR A 181 -8.51 -3.30 -24.44
N LEU A 182 -7.73 -2.22 -24.59
CA LEU A 182 -6.88 -1.72 -23.53
C LEU A 182 -7.70 -1.28 -22.31
N SER A 183 -8.81 -0.56 -22.53
CA SER A 183 -9.73 -0.15 -21.46
C SER A 183 -10.35 -1.34 -20.73
N ILE A 184 -10.74 -2.40 -21.45
CA ILE A 184 -11.26 -3.64 -20.84
C ILE A 184 -10.21 -4.29 -19.92
N ALA A 185 -8.97 -4.42 -20.39
CA ALA A 185 -7.88 -4.96 -19.56
C ALA A 185 -7.60 -4.05 -18.34
N TRP A 186 -7.66 -2.74 -18.54
CA TRP A 186 -7.42 -1.78 -17.48
C TRP A 186 -8.53 -1.75 -16.42
N ALA A 187 -9.80 -2.00 -16.81
CA ALA A 187 -10.93 -2.13 -15.88
C ALA A 187 -10.76 -3.31 -14.91
N VAL A 188 -10.20 -4.42 -15.39
CA VAL A 188 -9.82 -5.55 -14.52
C VAL A 188 -8.59 -5.21 -13.68
N SER A 189 -7.63 -4.47 -14.26
CA SER A 189 -6.41 -4.03 -13.59
C SER A 189 -6.68 -3.14 -12.38
N ILE A 190 -7.56 -2.12 -12.48
CA ILE A 190 -7.86 -1.23 -11.34
C ILE A 190 -8.34 -2.02 -10.12
N HIS A 191 -9.18 -3.03 -10.31
CA HIS A 191 -9.63 -3.91 -9.23
C HIS A 191 -8.52 -4.75 -8.64
N THR A 192 -7.73 -5.33 -9.53
CA THR A 192 -6.68 -6.26 -9.15
C THR A 192 -5.59 -5.54 -8.36
N VAL A 193 -5.21 -4.33 -8.80
CA VAL A 193 -4.22 -3.49 -8.10
C VAL A 193 -4.74 -3.02 -6.75
N THR A 194 -6.00 -2.56 -6.66
CA THR A 194 -6.60 -2.20 -5.37
C THR A 194 -6.74 -3.42 -4.44
N ALA A 195 -6.97 -4.63 -4.96
CA ALA A 195 -6.94 -5.84 -4.16
C ALA A 195 -5.51 -6.19 -3.70
N PHE A 196 -4.52 -5.98 -4.57
CA PHE A 196 -3.11 -6.17 -4.24
C PHE A 196 -2.60 -5.20 -3.17
N LEU A 197 -3.16 -4.00 -3.12
CA LEU A 197 -2.88 -3.01 -2.07
C LEU A 197 -3.12 -3.55 -0.66
N ILE A 198 -4.17 -4.34 -0.46
CA ILE A 198 -4.45 -4.94 0.84
C ILE A 198 -3.86 -6.34 1.00
N ASN A 199 -3.89 -7.18 -0.05
CA ASN A 199 -3.51 -8.59 0.09
C ASN A 199 -1.99 -8.83 0.17
N THR A 200 -1.18 -7.80 -0.06
CA THR A 200 0.28 -7.85 0.06
C THR A 200 0.78 -7.37 1.43
N LEU A 201 -0.11 -7.23 2.41
CA LEU A 201 0.19 -6.81 3.78
C LEU A 201 0.19 -8.04 4.72
N PRO A 202 1.31 -8.78 4.86
CA PRO A 202 1.38 -10.00 5.69
C PRO A 202 1.10 -9.76 7.17
N ALA A 203 1.24 -8.52 7.64
CA ALA A 203 0.91 -8.13 9.01
C ALA A 203 -0.61 -8.05 9.27
N ARG A 204 -1.46 -8.20 8.25
CA ARG A 204 -2.92 -8.07 8.31
C ARG A 204 -3.57 -9.36 7.77
N PRO A 205 -3.74 -10.39 8.61
CA PRO A 205 -4.14 -11.73 8.15
C PRO A 205 -5.46 -11.74 7.38
N MET A 206 -6.44 -10.97 7.83
CA MET A 206 -7.73 -10.82 7.17
C MET A 206 -7.62 -10.32 5.70
N TRP A 207 -6.58 -9.55 5.38
CA TRP A 207 -6.34 -9.13 4.00
C TRP A 207 -5.40 -10.06 3.25
N PHE A 208 -4.45 -10.68 3.96
CA PHE A 208 -3.35 -11.45 3.40
C PHE A 208 -3.77 -12.86 2.96
N HIS A 209 -4.58 -12.94 1.91
CA HIS A 209 -4.93 -14.22 1.29
C HIS A 209 -5.13 -14.13 -0.23
N ALA A 210 -4.88 -15.26 -0.93
CA ALA A 210 -4.92 -15.33 -2.39
C ALA A 210 -6.33 -15.13 -2.98
N LEU A 211 -7.39 -15.34 -2.19
CA LEU A 211 -8.77 -15.14 -2.66
C LEU A 211 -9.14 -13.66 -2.88
N MET A 212 -8.36 -12.70 -2.35
CA MET A 212 -8.74 -11.28 -2.38
C MET A 212 -8.99 -10.72 -3.79
N PRO A 213 -8.07 -10.83 -4.76
CA PRO A 213 -8.30 -10.30 -6.11
C PRO A 213 -9.56 -10.87 -6.77
N ALA A 214 -9.80 -12.18 -6.60
CA ALA A 214 -10.98 -12.84 -7.14
C ALA A 214 -12.28 -12.35 -6.45
N LYS A 215 -12.26 -12.18 -5.12
CA LYS A 215 -13.38 -11.60 -4.35
C LYS A 215 -13.67 -10.16 -4.77
N PHE A 216 -12.65 -9.36 -5.05
CA PHE A 216 -12.80 -7.98 -5.54
C PHE A 216 -13.49 -7.92 -6.90
N ILE A 217 -13.04 -8.72 -7.87
CA ILE A 217 -13.63 -8.73 -9.22
C ILE A 217 -15.08 -9.22 -9.18
N THR A 218 -15.36 -10.30 -8.44
CA THR A 218 -16.71 -10.88 -8.37
C THR A 218 -17.71 -9.94 -7.69
N THR A 219 -17.35 -9.31 -6.58
CA THR A 219 -18.20 -8.31 -5.92
C THR A 219 -18.36 -7.05 -6.77
N ALA A 220 -17.33 -6.59 -7.48
CA ALA A 220 -17.42 -5.46 -8.41
C ALA A 220 -18.41 -5.74 -9.55
N PHE A 221 -18.37 -6.93 -10.14
CA PHE A 221 -19.26 -7.34 -11.22
C PHE A 221 -20.68 -7.68 -10.73
N ALA A 222 -20.93 -7.71 -9.42
CA ALA A 222 -22.28 -7.77 -8.85
C ALA A 222 -22.82 -6.37 -8.51
N ALA A 223 -22.06 -5.55 -7.77
CA ALA A 223 -22.49 -4.21 -7.36
C ALA A 223 -22.59 -3.23 -8.53
N GLY A 224 -21.59 -3.24 -9.41
CA GLY A 224 -21.50 -2.34 -10.56
C GLY A 224 -22.70 -2.40 -11.50
N PRO A 225 -23.01 -3.58 -12.07
CA PRO A 225 -24.17 -3.73 -12.96
C PRO A 225 -25.49 -3.51 -12.24
N SER A 226 -25.58 -3.78 -10.94
CA SER A 226 -26.77 -3.45 -10.14
C SER A 226 -27.07 -1.95 -10.15
N MET A 227 -26.04 -1.11 -10.00
CA MET A 227 -26.19 0.34 -10.13
C MET A 227 -26.60 0.75 -11.55
N ILE A 228 -25.97 0.15 -12.57
CA ILE A 228 -26.28 0.42 -13.99
C ILE A 228 -27.75 0.06 -14.31
N ILE A 229 -28.25 -1.08 -13.83
CA ILE A 229 -29.65 -1.50 -14.01
C ILE A 229 -30.60 -0.48 -13.39
N VAL A 230 -30.36 -0.06 -12.14
CA VAL A 230 -31.19 0.95 -11.46
C VAL A 230 -31.22 2.25 -12.25
N VAL A 231 -30.05 2.72 -12.70
CA VAL A 231 -29.94 3.91 -13.55
C VAL A 231 -30.75 3.75 -14.85
N PHE A 232 -30.66 2.62 -15.54
CA PHE A 232 -31.43 2.39 -16.76
C PHE A 232 -32.93 2.36 -16.52
N LEU A 233 -33.39 1.74 -15.44
CA LEU A 233 -34.81 1.70 -15.08
C LEU A 233 -35.35 3.11 -14.76
N ILE A 234 -34.54 3.96 -14.13
CA ILE A 234 -34.86 5.38 -13.93
C ILE A 234 -34.89 6.11 -15.27
N MET A 235 -33.85 5.95 -16.11
CA MET A 235 -33.75 6.60 -17.41
C MET A 235 -34.93 6.28 -18.33
N ARG A 236 -35.43 5.04 -18.32
CA ARG A 236 -36.63 4.66 -19.08
C ARG A 236 -37.87 5.49 -18.75
N LYS A 237 -37.96 6.03 -17.53
CA LYS A 237 -39.07 6.88 -17.07
C LYS A 237 -38.84 8.37 -17.34
N THR A 238 -37.58 8.80 -17.42
CA THR A 238 -37.22 10.22 -17.46
C THR A 238 -36.69 10.70 -18.81
N THR A 239 -36.23 9.81 -19.69
CA THR A 239 -35.56 10.16 -20.95
C THR A 239 -36.15 9.41 -22.14
N ARG A 240 -35.77 9.85 -23.35
CA ARG A 240 -36.17 9.20 -24.62
C ARG A 240 -35.33 7.96 -24.94
N LEU A 241 -34.17 7.79 -24.30
CA LEU A 241 -33.27 6.67 -24.54
C LEU A 241 -33.79 5.44 -23.78
N LYS A 242 -34.43 4.53 -24.51
CA LYS A 242 -34.95 3.28 -23.93
C LYS A 242 -33.91 2.17 -24.08
N ALA A 243 -33.24 1.83 -22.98
CA ALA A 243 -32.40 0.64 -22.93
C ALA A 243 -33.25 -0.61 -23.21
N ALA A 244 -32.81 -1.52 -24.09
CA ALA A 244 -33.56 -2.73 -24.39
C ALA A 244 -33.61 -3.70 -23.19
N ASP A 245 -34.72 -4.43 -23.04
CA ASP A 245 -34.90 -5.42 -21.96
C ASP A 245 -33.81 -6.50 -21.99
N GLN A 246 -33.39 -6.91 -23.18
CA GLN A 246 -32.32 -7.89 -23.36
C GLN A 246 -31.01 -7.46 -22.69
N ALA A 247 -30.67 -6.17 -22.70
CA ALA A 247 -29.46 -5.69 -22.03
C ALA A 247 -29.61 -5.71 -20.50
N VAL A 248 -30.78 -5.34 -19.98
CA VAL A 248 -31.08 -5.37 -18.54
C VAL A 248 -31.07 -6.81 -18.02
N ASP A 249 -31.70 -7.74 -18.75
CA ASP A 249 -31.76 -9.16 -18.39
C ASP A 249 -30.37 -9.81 -18.39
N LEU A 250 -29.51 -9.46 -19.36
CA LEU A 250 -28.12 -9.92 -19.42
C LEU A 250 -27.33 -9.42 -18.22
N LEU A 251 -27.42 -8.13 -17.90
CA LEU A 251 -26.74 -7.57 -16.73
C LEU A 251 -27.25 -8.21 -15.44
N ALA A 252 -28.56 -8.41 -15.30
CA ALA A 252 -29.14 -9.07 -14.13
C ALA A 252 -28.64 -10.53 -13.99
N GLN A 253 -28.41 -11.22 -15.11
CA GLN A 253 -27.79 -12.55 -15.10
C GLN A 253 -26.35 -12.51 -14.62
N ILE A 254 -25.55 -11.54 -15.08
CA ILE A 254 -24.18 -11.32 -14.61
C ILE A 254 -24.18 -11.08 -13.09
N VAL A 255 -25.05 -10.18 -12.60
CA VAL A 255 -25.18 -9.92 -11.15
C VAL A 255 -25.48 -11.19 -10.38
N THR A 256 -26.41 -12.02 -10.86
CA THR A 256 -26.82 -13.27 -10.18
C THR A 256 -25.64 -14.20 -9.96
N TRP A 257 -24.86 -14.46 -11.02
CA TRP A 257 -23.72 -15.38 -10.95
C TRP A 257 -22.56 -14.78 -10.14
N CYS A 258 -22.23 -13.51 -10.37
CA CYS A 258 -21.16 -12.84 -9.65
C CYS A 258 -21.46 -12.73 -8.14
N LEU A 259 -22.72 -12.47 -7.77
CA LEU A 259 -23.15 -12.44 -6.37
C LEU A 259 -23.10 -13.84 -5.73
N GLY A 260 -23.55 -14.87 -6.44
CA GLY A 260 -23.46 -16.25 -5.96
C GLY A 260 -22.01 -16.69 -5.72
N ILE A 261 -21.10 -16.36 -6.64
CA ILE A 261 -19.67 -16.61 -6.48
C ILE A 261 -19.09 -15.81 -5.30
N ALA A 262 -19.47 -14.54 -5.15
CA ALA A 262 -19.01 -13.71 -4.03
C ALA A 262 -19.45 -14.29 -2.67
N ILE A 263 -20.71 -14.73 -2.54
CA ILE A 263 -21.21 -15.39 -1.32
C ILE A 263 -20.45 -16.69 -1.07
N PHE A 264 -20.23 -17.52 -2.10
CA PHE A 264 -19.43 -18.73 -1.96
C PHE A 264 -17.99 -18.45 -1.50
N MET A 265 -17.34 -17.42 -2.05
CA MET A 265 -16.02 -16.98 -1.62
C MET A 265 -16.01 -16.51 -0.16
N GLY A 266 -17.05 -15.78 0.27
CA GLY A 266 -17.21 -15.38 1.67
C GLY A 266 -17.38 -16.57 2.61
N ILE A 267 -18.16 -17.59 2.21
CA ILE A 267 -18.27 -18.85 2.97
C ILE A 267 -16.92 -19.56 3.02
N SER A 268 -16.20 -19.62 1.91
CA SER A 268 -14.87 -20.24 1.84
C SER A 268 -13.87 -19.55 2.78
N GLU A 269 -13.90 -18.22 2.87
CA GLU A 269 -13.10 -17.43 3.79
C GLU A 269 -13.42 -17.79 5.25
N VAL A 270 -14.70 -17.83 5.62
CA VAL A 270 -15.15 -18.23 6.96
C VAL A 270 -14.70 -19.66 7.31
N VAL A 271 -14.85 -20.61 6.39
CA VAL A 271 -14.40 -21.99 6.60
C VAL A 271 -12.89 -22.05 6.75
N THR A 272 -12.14 -21.33 5.91
CA THR A 272 -10.67 -21.37 5.91
C THR A 272 -10.09 -20.75 7.17
N GLU A 273 -10.73 -19.71 7.71
CA GLU A 273 -10.26 -19.03 8.92
C GLU A 273 -10.69 -19.75 10.21
N PHE A 274 -11.91 -20.30 10.28
CA PHE A 274 -12.40 -20.92 11.53
C PHE A 274 -12.13 -22.42 11.64
N TYR A 275 -11.82 -23.11 10.55
CA TYR A 275 -11.56 -24.55 10.61
C TYR A 275 -10.21 -24.87 11.29
N PRO A 276 -9.08 -24.25 10.90
CA PRO A 276 -7.84 -24.24 11.68
C PRO A 276 -7.72 -22.92 12.47
N ALA A 277 -8.64 -22.67 13.42
CA ALA A 277 -8.64 -21.39 14.13
C ALA A 277 -7.28 -21.11 14.81
N THR A 278 -6.67 -19.98 14.48
CA THR A 278 -5.42 -19.46 15.08
C THR A 278 -5.61 -18.02 15.54
N GLU A 279 -4.57 -17.38 16.05
CA GLU A 279 -4.59 -15.95 16.38
C GLU A 279 -4.95 -15.07 15.17
N HIS A 280 -4.64 -15.52 13.95
CA HIS A 280 -4.98 -14.83 12.71
C HIS A 280 -6.49 -14.74 12.47
N SER A 281 -7.27 -15.66 13.04
CA SER A 281 -8.72 -15.68 12.95
C SER A 281 -9.38 -14.60 13.81
N SER A 282 -8.63 -13.92 14.68
CA SER A 282 -9.15 -12.92 15.64
C SER A 282 -9.89 -11.77 14.98
N SER A 283 -9.41 -11.27 13.84
CA SER A 283 -10.09 -10.19 13.10
C SER A 283 -11.44 -10.62 12.57
N LEU A 284 -11.54 -11.84 12.05
CA LEU A 284 -12.80 -12.38 11.55
C LEU A 284 -13.75 -12.75 12.70
N GLN A 285 -13.24 -13.25 13.83
CA GLN A 285 -14.04 -13.48 15.03
C GLN A 285 -14.67 -12.18 15.53
N TYR A 286 -13.88 -11.11 15.64
CA TYR A 286 -14.36 -9.79 16.02
C TYR A 286 -15.45 -9.28 15.07
N LEU A 287 -15.27 -9.44 13.76
CA LEU A 287 -16.25 -9.01 12.77
C LEU A 287 -17.59 -9.76 12.87
N ILE A 288 -17.57 -11.07 13.12
CA ILE A 288 -18.77 -11.92 13.05
C ILE A 288 -19.49 -12.03 14.40
N PHE A 289 -18.73 -12.16 15.49
CA PHE A 289 -19.25 -12.46 16.83
C PHE A 289 -18.93 -11.38 17.87
N GLY A 290 -18.00 -10.48 17.57
CA GLY A 290 -17.37 -9.63 18.58
C GLY A 290 -16.27 -10.37 19.35
N LYS A 291 -15.39 -9.62 20.02
CA LYS A 291 -14.26 -10.17 20.80
C LYS A 291 -13.81 -9.15 21.85
N GLU A 292 -13.38 -9.61 23.03
CA GLU A 292 -12.91 -8.76 24.15
C GLU A 292 -13.89 -7.64 24.56
N GLY A 293 -15.20 -7.88 24.45
CA GLY A 293 -16.25 -6.88 24.74
C GLY A 293 -16.55 -5.90 23.60
N PHE A 294 -15.74 -5.89 22.55
CA PHE A 294 -15.94 -5.08 21.34
C PHE A 294 -16.86 -5.79 20.35
N HIS A 295 -17.81 -5.05 19.79
CA HIS A 295 -18.88 -5.61 18.93
C HIS A 295 -19.44 -4.62 17.91
N SER A 296 -18.83 -3.45 17.73
CA SER A 296 -19.34 -2.38 16.85
C SER A 296 -19.54 -2.82 15.39
N LEU A 297 -18.74 -3.76 14.88
CA LEU A 297 -18.81 -4.21 13.48
C LEU A 297 -19.79 -5.38 13.25
N VAL A 298 -20.25 -6.05 14.29
CA VAL A 298 -21.10 -7.26 14.18
C VAL A 298 -22.39 -6.97 13.43
N ILE A 299 -23.04 -5.85 13.74
CA ILE A 299 -24.28 -5.45 13.07
C ILE A 299 -24.08 -5.17 11.58
N TRP A 300 -22.92 -4.60 11.21
CA TRP A 300 -22.59 -4.30 9.81
C TRP A 300 -22.38 -5.58 9.01
N TYR A 301 -21.65 -6.55 9.57
CA TYR A 301 -21.43 -7.85 8.94
C TYR A 301 -22.75 -8.56 8.64
N TRP A 302 -23.58 -8.78 9.66
CA TRP A 302 -24.84 -9.51 9.48
C TRP A 302 -25.84 -8.76 8.60
N SER A 303 -25.88 -7.43 8.66
CA SER A 303 -26.70 -6.63 7.74
C SER A 303 -26.28 -6.84 6.29
N SER A 304 -24.96 -6.85 6.02
CA SER A 304 -24.43 -7.12 4.68
C SER A 304 -24.80 -8.52 4.18
N VAL A 305 -24.55 -9.55 5.01
CA VAL A 305 -24.84 -10.95 4.67
C VAL A 305 -26.34 -11.13 4.37
N VAL A 306 -27.22 -10.62 5.22
CA VAL A 306 -28.68 -10.72 5.01
C VAL A 306 -29.09 -10.04 3.71
N MET A 307 -28.58 -8.84 3.42
CA MET A 307 -28.88 -8.12 2.18
C MET A 307 -28.40 -8.90 0.94
N MET A 308 -27.16 -9.40 0.96
CA MET A 308 -26.57 -10.14 -0.17
C MET A 308 -27.26 -11.48 -0.41
N VAL A 309 -27.53 -12.25 0.64
CA VAL A 309 -28.19 -13.55 0.54
C VAL A 309 -29.65 -13.38 0.08
N SER A 310 -30.37 -12.39 0.64
CA SER A 310 -31.74 -12.09 0.21
C SER A 310 -31.79 -11.68 -1.27
N ALA A 311 -30.88 -10.78 -1.69
CA ALA A 311 -30.78 -10.37 -3.08
C ALA A 311 -30.47 -11.54 -4.02
N PHE A 312 -29.57 -12.44 -3.61
CA PHE A 312 -29.23 -13.63 -4.38
C PHE A 312 -30.44 -14.53 -4.61
N PHE A 313 -31.23 -14.84 -3.57
CA PHE A 313 -32.44 -15.65 -3.73
C PHE A 313 -33.50 -14.99 -4.64
N ILE A 314 -33.67 -13.67 -4.56
CA ILE A 314 -34.57 -12.93 -5.46
C ILE A 314 -34.08 -13.05 -6.92
N LEU A 315 -32.78 -12.86 -7.16
CA LEU A 315 -32.18 -12.90 -8.49
C LEU A 315 -32.12 -14.32 -9.08
N LEU A 316 -31.98 -15.34 -8.23
CA LEU A 316 -31.95 -16.74 -8.65
C LEU A 316 -33.27 -17.16 -9.29
N ILE A 317 -34.40 -16.61 -8.84
CA ILE A 317 -35.74 -16.90 -9.36
C ILE A 317 -35.97 -16.10 -10.66
N PRO A 318 -36.04 -16.74 -11.85
CA PRO A 318 -36.12 -16.01 -13.12
C PRO A 318 -37.34 -15.10 -13.26
N ARG A 319 -38.47 -15.46 -12.62
CA ARG A 319 -39.69 -14.66 -12.60
C ARG A 319 -39.49 -13.31 -11.90
N LEU A 320 -38.74 -13.29 -10.79
CA LEU A 320 -38.48 -12.07 -10.03
C LEU A 320 -37.36 -11.25 -10.68
N ARG A 321 -36.31 -11.92 -11.17
CA ARG A 321 -35.20 -11.26 -11.88
C ARG A 321 -35.64 -10.52 -13.14
N LYS A 322 -36.58 -11.06 -13.91
CA LYS A 322 -37.12 -10.41 -15.13
C LYS A 322 -38.21 -9.37 -14.84
N HIS A 323 -38.54 -9.14 -13.57
CA HIS A 323 -39.59 -8.21 -13.20
C HIS A 323 -39.01 -6.79 -12.99
N HIS A 324 -38.99 -6.01 -14.07
CA HIS A 324 -38.40 -4.65 -14.14
C HIS A 324 -39.10 -3.57 -13.29
N GLY A 325 -40.24 -3.89 -12.68
CA GLY A 325 -41.01 -2.95 -11.85
C GLY A 325 -40.40 -2.74 -10.45
N PHE A 326 -40.62 -3.70 -9.56
CA PHE A 326 -40.19 -3.63 -8.15
C PHE A 326 -39.05 -4.61 -7.84
N TRP A 327 -39.26 -5.91 -8.10
CA TRP A 327 -38.34 -6.97 -7.66
C TRP A 327 -36.90 -6.85 -8.17
N LEU A 328 -36.68 -6.59 -9.46
CA LEU A 328 -35.33 -6.43 -9.98
C LEU A 328 -34.61 -5.21 -9.36
N PRO A 329 -35.14 -3.97 -9.43
CA PRO A 329 -34.46 -2.84 -8.80
C PRO A 329 -34.30 -3.00 -7.29
N PHE A 330 -35.25 -3.61 -6.59
CA PHE A 330 -35.13 -3.92 -5.16
C PHE A 330 -33.93 -4.85 -4.87
N ALA A 331 -33.80 -5.94 -5.64
CA ALA A 331 -32.65 -6.84 -5.52
C ALA A 331 -31.33 -6.14 -5.87
N CYS A 332 -31.31 -5.29 -6.90
CA CYS A 332 -30.13 -4.49 -7.25
C CYS A 332 -29.70 -3.53 -6.12
N VAL A 333 -30.67 -2.87 -5.47
CA VAL A 333 -30.39 -1.98 -4.32
C VAL A 333 -29.85 -2.78 -3.13
N LEU A 334 -30.43 -3.94 -2.82
CA LEU A 334 -29.92 -4.83 -1.76
C LEU A 334 -28.50 -5.33 -2.07
N THR A 335 -28.24 -5.78 -3.30
CA THR A 335 -26.90 -6.20 -3.74
C THR A 335 -25.89 -5.06 -3.59
N PHE A 336 -26.25 -3.86 -4.05
CA PHE A 336 -25.37 -2.69 -3.98
C PHE A 336 -25.09 -2.28 -2.53
N ALA A 337 -26.12 -2.19 -1.69
CA ALA A 337 -25.98 -1.84 -0.27
C ALA A 337 -25.22 -2.90 0.52
N GLY A 338 -25.53 -4.18 0.31
CA GLY A 338 -24.86 -5.29 0.98
C GLY A 338 -23.36 -5.31 0.68
N ILE A 339 -22.98 -5.19 -0.60
CA ILE A 339 -21.57 -5.14 -1.01
C ILE A 339 -20.89 -3.83 -0.55
N TRP A 340 -21.61 -2.71 -0.51
CA TRP A 340 -21.08 -1.45 0.04
C TRP A 340 -20.72 -1.59 1.52
N ILE A 341 -21.55 -2.28 2.30
CA ILE A 341 -21.26 -2.58 3.71
C ILE A 341 -20.11 -3.58 3.83
N ASP A 342 -20.13 -4.68 3.05
CA ASP A 342 -19.07 -5.72 3.04
C ASP A 342 -17.70 -5.11 2.76
N LYS A 343 -17.59 -4.34 1.67
CA LYS A 343 -16.34 -3.69 1.26
C LYS A 343 -15.94 -2.54 2.16
N GLY A 344 -16.91 -1.85 2.74
CA GLY A 344 -16.65 -0.69 3.58
C GLY A 344 -16.25 -1.11 4.99
N MET A 345 -17.22 -1.08 5.90
CA MET A 345 -17.00 -1.42 7.32
C MET A 345 -16.68 -2.90 7.54
N GLY A 346 -17.15 -3.79 6.66
CA GLY A 346 -16.94 -5.23 6.79
C GLY A 346 -15.55 -5.73 6.39
N LEU A 347 -14.78 -4.96 5.60
CA LEU A 347 -13.49 -5.39 5.06
C LEU A 347 -12.33 -4.52 5.54
N VAL A 348 -12.50 -3.20 5.56
CA VAL A 348 -11.38 -2.27 5.80
C VAL A 348 -11.02 -2.22 7.28
N VAL A 349 -12.00 -1.88 8.12
CA VAL A 349 -11.82 -1.67 9.57
C VAL A 349 -11.36 -2.93 10.32
N PRO A 350 -11.99 -4.11 10.17
CA PRO A 350 -11.68 -5.28 11.01
C PRO A 350 -10.28 -5.83 10.76
N ALA A 351 -9.66 -5.58 9.61
CA ALA A 351 -8.27 -6.01 9.38
C ALA A 351 -7.26 -5.28 10.29
N PHE A 352 -7.62 -4.11 10.82
CA PHE A 352 -6.79 -3.38 11.78
C PHE A 352 -6.94 -3.90 13.22
N VAL A 353 -7.94 -4.75 13.48
CA VAL A 353 -8.39 -5.14 14.81
C VAL A 353 -8.43 -6.67 14.93
N PRO A 354 -7.61 -7.32 15.76
CA PRO A 354 -6.60 -6.70 16.61
C PRO A 354 -5.38 -6.19 15.84
N THR A 355 -4.59 -5.34 16.49
CA THR A 355 -3.28 -4.95 15.98
C THR A 355 -2.31 -6.15 15.99
N PRO A 356 -1.16 -6.08 15.29
CA PRO A 356 -0.18 -7.17 15.29
C PRO A 356 0.37 -7.56 16.67
N ILE A 357 0.18 -6.71 17.68
CA ILE A 357 0.56 -6.95 19.09
C ILE A 357 -0.66 -7.32 19.97
N GLY A 358 -1.84 -7.49 19.40
CA GLY A 358 -3.05 -7.98 20.09
C GLY A 358 -3.99 -6.92 20.65
N GLU A 359 -3.81 -5.64 20.34
CA GLU A 359 -4.67 -4.56 20.85
C GLU A 359 -5.99 -4.46 20.07
N PHE A 360 -7.09 -4.18 20.76
CA PHE A 360 -8.39 -3.89 20.16
C PHE A 360 -8.68 -2.39 20.21
N SER A 361 -9.18 -1.84 19.11
CA SER A 361 -9.58 -0.44 18.99
C SER A 361 -10.82 -0.35 18.10
N GLU A 362 -11.85 0.37 18.55
CA GLU A 362 -13.05 0.59 17.74
C GLU A 362 -12.95 1.92 16.99
N TYR A 363 -13.52 1.92 15.79
CA TYR A 363 -13.61 3.10 14.93
C TYR A 363 -15.06 3.31 14.52
N THR A 364 -15.53 4.53 14.71
CA THR A 364 -16.82 5.00 14.19
C THR A 364 -16.60 6.33 13.48
N PRO A 365 -17.07 6.52 12.24
CA PRO A 365 -16.80 7.75 11.48
C PRO A 365 -17.29 9.00 12.20
N SER A 366 -16.51 10.07 12.15
CA SER A 366 -16.91 11.38 12.68
C SER A 366 -17.97 12.04 11.79
N ALA A 367 -18.63 13.08 12.32
CA ALA A 367 -19.58 13.87 11.54
C ALA A 367 -18.94 14.50 10.28
N ILE A 368 -17.66 14.90 10.37
CA ILE A 368 -16.93 15.46 9.22
C ILE A 368 -16.71 14.40 8.14
N GLU A 369 -16.32 13.19 8.54
CA GLU A 369 -16.14 12.07 7.61
C GLU A 369 -17.44 11.74 6.87
N ILE A 370 -18.57 11.73 7.59
CA ILE A 370 -19.90 11.49 7.00
C ILE A 370 -20.30 12.62 6.05
N ILE A 371 -20.16 13.89 6.47
CA ILE A 371 -20.51 15.05 5.64
C ILE A 371 -19.68 15.07 4.35
N ASN A 372 -18.37 14.87 4.45
CA ASN A 372 -17.48 14.82 3.29
C ASN A 372 -17.84 13.65 2.37
N THR A 373 -18.12 12.47 2.95
CA THR A 373 -18.53 11.28 2.18
C THR A 373 -19.82 11.52 1.41
N LEU A 374 -20.88 12.02 2.05
CA LEU A 374 -22.14 12.38 1.38
C LEU A 374 -21.91 13.42 0.28
N GLY A 375 -21.02 14.37 0.55
CA GLY A 375 -20.52 15.36 -0.38
C GLY A 375 -19.89 14.79 -1.65
N TYR A 376 -18.93 13.87 -1.50
CA TYR A 376 -18.26 13.23 -2.63
C TYR A 376 -19.23 12.36 -3.44
N TRP A 377 -20.15 11.65 -2.79
CA TRP A 377 -21.26 10.97 -3.47
C TRP A 377 -22.15 11.93 -4.26
N ALA A 378 -22.51 13.07 -3.67
CA ALA A 378 -23.27 14.09 -4.36
C ALA A 378 -22.52 14.68 -5.56
N PHE A 379 -21.21 14.93 -5.42
CA PHE A 379 -20.35 15.39 -6.51
C PHE A 379 -20.29 14.39 -7.66
N GLY A 380 -20.09 13.11 -7.36
CA GLY A 380 -20.07 12.06 -8.38
C GLY A 380 -21.40 11.88 -9.09
N LEU A 381 -22.52 11.91 -8.36
CA LEU A 381 -23.87 11.86 -8.95
C LEU A 381 -24.18 13.12 -9.76
N PHE A 382 -23.69 14.29 -9.35
CA PHE A 382 -23.80 15.54 -10.09
C PHE A 382 -23.06 15.44 -11.43
N LEU A 383 -21.78 15.03 -11.37
CA LEU A 383 -20.95 14.82 -12.54
C LEU A 383 -21.57 13.78 -13.49
N PHE A 384 -22.02 12.65 -12.95
CA PHE A 384 -22.68 11.60 -13.71
C PHE A 384 -23.95 12.08 -14.40
N THR A 385 -24.80 12.84 -13.69
CA THR A 385 -26.04 13.41 -14.23
C THR A 385 -25.75 14.32 -15.43
N VAL A 386 -24.78 15.23 -15.27
CA VAL A 386 -24.42 16.21 -16.29
C VAL A 386 -23.78 15.53 -17.50
N LEU A 387 -22.81 14.64 -17.29
CA LEU A 387 -22.14 13.88 -18.36
C LEU A 387 -23.10 12.97 -19.14
N THR A 388 -23.98 12.26 -18.44
CA THR A 388 -24.99 11.39 -19.06
C THR A 388 -25.96 12.21 -19.90
N LYS A 389 -26.41 13.36 -19.40
CA LYS A 389 -27.33 14.23 -20.13
C LYS A 389 -26.70 14.86 -21.37
N GLY A 390 -25.46 15.35 -21.29
CA GLY A 390 -24.73 15.84 -22.45
C GLY A 390 -24.55 14.74 -23.50
N SER A 391 -24.18 13.53 -23.07
CA SER A 391 -23.97 12.37 -23.95
C SER A 391 -25.26 11.95 -24.67
N MET A 392 -26.40 11.96 -23.96
CA MET A 392 -27.70 11.68 -24.56
C MET A 392 -28.06 12.65 -25.68
N GLY A 393 -27.76 13.95 -25.54
CA GLY A 393 -28.03 14.94 -26.60
C GLY A 393 -27.30 14.59 -27.91
N VAL A 394 -26.07 14.11 -27.81
CA VAL A 394 -25.29 13.67 -28.98
C VAL A 394 -25.81 12.34 -29.54
N LEU A 395 -26.13 11.38 -28.67
CA LEU A 395 -26.59 10.05 -29.06
C LEU A 395 -27.95 10.08 -29.76
N LEU A 396 -28.86 10.92 -29.28
CA LEU A 396 -30.20 11.11 -29.84
C LEU A 396 -30.20 12.04 -31.07
N GLY A 397 -29.11 12.75 -31.34
CA GLY A 397 -29.00 13.69 -32.44
C GLY A 397 -29.63 15.07 -32.17
N ASP A 398 -29.98 15.37 -30.91
CA ASP A 398 -30.49 16.69 -30.51
C ASP A 398 -29.41 17.79 -30.69
N ILE A 399 -28.13 17.41 -30.66
CA ILE A 399 -26.97 18.25 -30.99
C ILE A 399 -26.08 17.57 -32.03
N SER A 400 -25.87 18.22 -33.17
CA SER A 400 -25.02 17.75 -34.28
C SER A 400 -24.36 18.89 -35.06
N LEU A 401 -23.27 18.59 -35.77
CA LEU A 401 -22.60 19.56 -36.66
C LEU A 401 -23.32 19.78 -37.99
N LYS A 402 -24.01 18.76 -38.51
CA LYS A 402 -24.94 18.92 -39.64
C LYS A 402 -26.21 19.58 -39.10
N GLU A 403 -26.77 20.52 -39.87
CA GLU A 403 -27.81 21.51 -39.50
C GLU A 403 -28.89 21.10 -38.48
N PRO A 404 -29.47 22.06 -37.74
CA PRO A 404 -30.44 21.80 -36.69
C PRO A 404 -31.74 21.28 -37.31
N SER A 405 -32.00 19.98 -37.22
CA SER A 405 -33.30 19.43 -37.55
C SER A 405 -34.29 19.73 -36.43
N TYR A 406 -34.70 20.98 -36.23
CA TYR A 406 -35.97 21.35 -35.57
C TYR A 406 -36.43 22.75 -35.99
N SER A 407 -37.16 22.81 -37.11
CA SER A 407 -38.15 23.85 -37.39
C SER A 407 -39.44 23.56 -36.61
N PHE A 408 -39.44 23.77 -35.30
CA PHE A 408 -40.70 23.83 -34.54
C PHE A 408 -40.48 24.64 -33.26
N PHE A 409 -41.28 25.70 -33.07
CA PHE A 409 -41.17 26.77 -32.05
C PHE A 409 -40.29 27.99 -32.38
N ALA A 410 -40.47 28.55 -33.58
CA ALA A 410 -40.39 30.01 -33.74
C ALA A 410 -41.66 30.65 -33.14
N GLY A 411 -41.66 30.83 -31.83
CA GLY A 411 -42.79 31.45 -31.13
C GLY A 411 -42.57 31.43 -29.63
N ARG A 412 -42.20 32.60 -29.08
CA ARG A 412 -41.93 32.90 -27.66
C ARG A 412 -40.48 32.71 -27.18
N VAL A 413 -39.56 33.48 -27.76
CA VAL A 413 -38.41 34.02 -27.00
C VAL A 413 -38.29 35.50 -27.32
N LYS A 414 -39.10 36.31 -26.63
CA LYS A 414 -38.88 37.74 -26.40
C LYS A 414 -39.03 37.97 -24.89
N ALA A 415 -38.06 37.46 -24.12
CA ALA A 415 -37.84 37.79 -22.70
C ALA A 415 -36.69 36.92 -22.15
N ALA A 416 -35.50 36.97 -22.76
CA ALA A 416 -34.30 36.37 -22.16
C ALA A 416 -33.00 37.05 -22.60
N ASP A 417 -33.08 38.29 -23.12
CA ASP A 417 -31.93 39.08 -23.58
C ASP A 417 -31.37 40.03 -22.50
N ALA A 418 -31.73 39.83 -21.23
CA ALA A 418 -31.28 40.67 -20.12
C ALA A 418 -30.66 39.83 -18.98
N MET A 419 -29.61 39.05 -19.29
CA MET A 419 -28.63 38.63 -18.28
C MET A 419 -27.31 38.22 -18.97
N LYS A 420 -26.74 39.19 -19.68
CA LYS A 420 -25.41 39.08 -20.28
C LYS A 420 -24.43 39.77 -19.33
N LYS A 421 -23.34 39.05 -18.98
CA LYS A 421 -22.16 39.50 -18.20
C LYS A 421 -22.29 39.49 -16.67
N SER A 422 -22.20 38.31 -16.04
CA SER A 422 -21.39 38.06 -14.81
C SER A 422 -21.69 36.67 -14.23
N THR A 423 -21.21 35.59 -14.86
CA THR A 423 -21.14 34.27 -14.17
C THR A 423 -20.22 33.23 -14.83
N VAL A 424 -19.69 33.47 -16.03
CA VAL A 424 -18.92 32.45 -16.79
C VAL A 424 -17.39 32.57 -16.58
N ALA A 425 -16.92 33.51 -15.76
CA ALA A 425 -15.49 33.83 -15.63
C ALA A 425 -14.74 33.13 -14.48
N LEU A 426 -15.33 32.16 -13.76
CA LEU A 426 -14.69 31.55 -12.57
C LEU A 426 -14.53 30.01 -12.59
N MET A 427 -14.76 29.36 -13.73
CA MET A 427 -14.57 27.89 -13.87
C MET A 427 -13.76 27.49 -15.11
N ILE A 428 -12.85 28.35 -15.57
CA ILE A 428 -11.92 28.03 -16.68
C ILE A 428 -10.50 28.48 -16.33
N ILE A 429 -9.96 28.01 -15.20
CA ILE A 429 -8.50 27.89 -15.00
C ILE A 429 -8.29 26.64 -14.14
N GLY A 430 -7.73 25.59 -14.72
CA GLY A 430 -7.41 24.38 -13.97
C GLY A 430 -7.43 23.09 -14.77
N LEU A 431 -7.15 23.09 -16.07
CA LEU A 431 -6.84 21.85 -16.79
C LEU A 431 -6.18 22.14 -18.15
N SER A 432 -4.87 22.35 -18.15
CA SER A 432 -3.94 21.99 -19.26
C SER A 432 -2.64 22.77 -19.18
N ALA A 433 -1.55 22.12 -18.79
CA ALA A 433 -0.20 22.30 -19.37
C ALA A 433 0.78 21.38 -18.64
N ALA A 434 1.17 20.27 -19.27
CA ALA A 434 2.53 19.71 -19.27
C ALA A 434 2.52 18.26 -19.79
N LEU A 435 2.27 18.08 -21.09
CA LEU A 435 2.73 16.89 -21.80
C LEU A 435 3.32 17.34 -23.14
N PHE A 436 4.47 16.76 -23.46
CA PHE A 436 5.31 16.87 -24.66
C PHE A 436 6.45 17.90 -24.66
N ALA A 437 7.64 17.40 -24.32
CA ALA A 437 8.87 17.67 -25.07
C ALA A 437 9.78 16.42 -24.99
N PRO A 438 10.36 15.94 -26.11
CA PRO A 438 11.34 14.86 -26.07
C PRO A 438 12.73 15.46 -25.83
N ALA A 439 13.48 14.93 -24.88
CA ALA A 439 14.89 15.26 -24.70
C ALA A 439 15.70 13.99 -24.48
N SER A 440 16.33 13.55 -25.56
CA SER A 440 17.48 12.67 -25.59
C SER A 440 18.60 13.22 -24.70
N TYR A 441 19.17 12.40 -23.80
CA TYR A 441 20.46 12.70 -23.19
C TYR A 441 21.29 11.45 -22.91
N ALA A 442 22.58 11.64 -23.18
CA ALA A 442 23.65 10.67 -23.24
C ALA A 442 23.97 9.99 -21.91
N ALA A 443 24.35 8.71 -22.00
CA ALA A 443 24.91 7.94 -20.91
C ALA A 443 26.32 8.44 -20.54
N SER A 444 26.51 8.79 -19.27
CA SER A 444 27.82 9.05 -18.69
C SER A 444 28.39 7.73 -18.15
N ASN A 445 29.52 7.31 -18.74
CA ASN A 445 30.32 6.16 -18.34
C ASN A 445 30.92 6.37 -16.94
N LYS A 446 30.49 5.57 -15.95
CA LYS A 446 31.21 5.42 -14.67
C LYS A 446 32.15 4.23 -14.77
N LYS A 447 33.46 4.49 -14.62
CA LYS A 447 34.52 3.48 -14.50
C LYS A 447 34.21 2.49 -13.38
N SER A 448 34.32 1.21 -13.69
CA SER A 448 34.21 0.10 -12.75
C SER A 448 35.43 0.03 -11.84
N VAL A 449 35.20 0.10 -10.52
CA VAL A 449 36.19 -0.29 -9.50
C VAL A 449 36.08 -1.82 -9.32
N GLU A 450 37.21 -2.52 -9.34
CA GLU A 450 37.30 -3.97 -9.14
C GLU A 450 36.92 -4.37 -7.70
N GLU A 451 36.31 -5.55 -7.53
CA GLU A 451 35.87 -6.03 -6.22
C GLU A 451 37.06 -6.53 -5.39
N PRO A 452 37.12 -6.21 -4.08
CA PRO A 452 38.13 -6.76 -3.18
C PRO A 452 37.95 -8.27 -2.99
N LEU A 453 39.08 -9.00 -2.90
CA LEU A 453 39.12 -10.46 -2.76
C LEU A 453 38.59 -10.97 -1.41
N ASP A 454 38.84 -10.23 -0.33
CA ASP A 454 38.47 -10.57 1.05
C ASP A 454 37.66 -9.45 1.70
N CYS A 455 36.69 -9.83 2.55
CA CYS A 455 35.64 -8.91 3.00
C CYS A 455 35.34 -9.09 4.48
N PHE A 456 34.87 -8.05 5.15
CA PHE A 456 34.58 -8.15 6.59
C PHE A 456 33.10 -8.10 6.91
N GLU A 457 32.70 -8.89 7.91
CA GLU A 457 31.30 -9.01 8.30
C GLU A 457 30.81 -7.87 9.20
N SER A 458 31.67 -7.40 10.10
CA SER A 458 31.42 -6.32 11.06
C SER A 458 32.57 -5.33 11.13
N ARG A 459 33.83 -5.78 11.11
CA ARG A 459 35.03 -4.93 11.14
C ARG A 459 36.23 -5.55 10.40
N GLU A 460 36.89 -4.73 9.58
CA GLU A 460 37.94 -5.04 8.59
C GLU A 460 39.14 -5.88 9.09
N VAL A 461 39.36 -5.97 10.40
CA VAL A 461 40.48 -6.71 11.02
C VAL A 461 40.02 -7.89 11.90
N TYR A 462 38.75 -7.90 12.32
CA TYR A 462 38.27 -8.83 13.35
C TYR A 462 37.29 -9.87 12.82
N SER A 463 36.69 -9.60 11.66
CA SER A 463 35.63 -10.43 11.09
C SER A 463 35.86 -10.66 9.60
N THR A 464 37.11 -10.74 9.16
CA THR A 464 37.46 -11.00 7.76
C THR A 464 36.97 -12.40 7.37
N ARG A 465 36.39 -12.50 6.17
CA ARG A 465 35.91 -13.73 5.55
C ARG A 465 36.52 -13.80 4.15
N HIS A 466 37.16 -14.92 3.88
CA HIS A 466 37.77 -15.22 2.60
C HIS A 466 36.72 -15.78 1.64
N ARG A 467 36.81 -15.41 0.37
CA ARG A 467 35.95 -15.97 -0.67
C ARG A 467 36.30 -17.43 -0.91
N THR A 468 35.27 -18.28 -1.01
CA THR A 468 35.40 -19.70 -1.32
C THR A 468 34.55 -20.02 -2.56
N GLU A 469 35.12 -20.72 -3.54
CA GLU A 469 34.37 -21.07 -4.75
C GLU A 469 33.30 -22.12 -4.44
N MET A 470 32.03 -21.83 -4.78
CA MET A 470 30.95 -22.81 -4.65
C MET A 470 30.90 -23.74 -5.88
N PRO A 471 30.43 -24.99 -5.74
CA PRO A 471 30.35 -25.96 -6.84
C PRO A 471 29.53 -25.51 -8.06
N SER A 472 28.66 -24.51 -7.89
CA SER A 472 27.77 -23.95 -8.93
C SER A 472 28.37 -22.77 -9.71
N GLY A 473 29.65 -22.42 -9.50
CA GLY A 473 30.29 -21.26 -10.14
C GLY A 473 29.74 -19.90 -9.65
N LEU A 474 29.09 -19.88 -8.48
CA LEU A 474 28.63 -18.66 -7.81
C LEU A 474 29.59 -18.32 -6.66
N ASP A 475 29.86 -17.03 -6.46
CA ASP A 475 30.64 -16.55 -5.33
C ASP A 475 29.88 -16.79 -4.01
N ASP A 476 30.54 -17.29 -2.97
CA ASP A 476 29.93 -17.52 -1.65
C ASP A 476 29.74 -16.23 -0.82
N ILE A 477 30.34 -15.12 -1.28
CA ILE A 477 30.34 -13.79 -0.65
C ILE A 477 30.34 -12.70 -1.71
N ARG A 478 29.50 -11.68 -1.50
CA ARG A 478 29.59 -10.42 -2.26
C ARG A 478 29.98 -9.25 -1.37
N CYS A 479 30.85 -8.39 -1.88
CA CYS A 479 31.51 -7.36 -1.08
C CYS A 479 31.20 -5.95 -1.56
N SER A 480 31.12 -5.00 -0.63
CA SER A 480 31.02 -3.59 -0.95
C SER A 480 32.35 -3.11 -1.51
N LYS A 481 32.31 -2.61 -2.76
CA LYS A 481 33.47 -1.99 -3.43
C LYS A 481 33.96 -0.73 -2.72
N THR A 482 33.10 -0.08 -1.94
CA THR A 482 33.37 1.19 -1.26
C THR A 482 33.95 0.99 0.14
N THR A 483 33.47 -0.03 0.86
CA THR A 483 33.77 -0.20 2.29
C THR A 483 34.49 -1.49 2.61
N GLY A 484 34.57 -2.47 1.70
CA GLY A 484 35.10 -3.81 2.00
C GLY A 484 34.18 -4.68 2.86
N ALA A 485 33.02 -4.16 3.27
CA ALA A 485 32.05 -4.90 4.08
C ALA A 485 31.29 -5.94 3.25
N VAL A 486 30.91 -7.06 3.88
CA VAL A 486 30.08 -8.09 3.24
C VAL A 486 28.66 -7.56 3.01
N LEU A 487 28.22 -7.58 1.75
CA LEU A 487 26.86 -7.24 1.34
C LEU A 487 25.94 -8.46 1.35
N TRP A 488 26.50 -9.64 1.08
CA TRP A 488 25.72 -10.87 0.95
C TRP A 488 26.57 -12.11 1.28
N PHE A 489 25.91 -13.13 1.85
CA PHE A 489 26.48 -14.43 2.24
C PHE A 489 25.72 -15.57 1.55
N GLY A 490 26.44 -16.58 1.05
CA GLY A 490 25.86 -17.85 0.63
C GLY A 490 25.40 -18.70 1.83
N ASP A 491 26.29 -18.90 2.82
CA ASP A 491 25.97 -19.52 4.11
C ASP A 491 26.51 -18.66 5.28
N PRO A 492 25.63 -17.93 6.00
CA PRO A 492 26.03 -17.07 7.11
C PRO A 492 26.44 -17.84 8.39
N PHE A 493 26.23 -19.16 8.45
CA PHE A 493 26.54 -20.02 9.60
C PHE A 493 27.85 -20.80 9.44
N SER A 494 28.48 -20.73 8.27
CA SER A 494 29.76 -21.38 8.03
C SER A 494 30.82 -20.96 9.06
N SER A 495 31.55 -21.94 9.61
CA SER A 495 32.58 -21.73 10.64
C SER A 495 32.10 -21.16 11.98
N THR A 496 30.81 -21.28 12.30
CA THR A 496 30.26 -20.94 13.63
C THR A 496 30.21 -22.16 14.55
N GLU A 497 30.11 -21.90 15.86
CA GLU A 497 29.99 -22.94 16.90
C GLU A 497 28.79 -22.61 17.81
N PRO A 498 28.18 -23.61 18.47
CA PRO A 498 27.11 -23.36 19.42
C PRO A 498 27.53 -22.35 20.51
N LEU A 499 26.66 -21.36 20.72
CA LEU A 499 26.73 -20.45 21.83
C LEU A 499 26.43 -21.27 23.09
N GLY A 500 27.43 -21.42 23.98
CA GLY A 500 27.23 -22.11 25.25
C GLY A 500 26.15 -21.45 26.13
N ASP A 501 25.93 -21.97 27.33
CA ASP A 501 24.83 -21.55 28.22
C ASP A 501 24.75 -20.03 28.45
N MET A 502 23.57 -19.46 28.18
CA MET A 502 23.26 -18.04 28.35
C MET A 502 21.83 -17.85 28.91
N PRO A 503 21.64 -17.00 29.93
CA PRO A 503 20.31 -16.67 30.44
C PRO A 503 19.66 -15.60 29.57
N VAL A 504 18.97 -16.01 28.52
CA VAL A 504 18.23 -15.11 27.62
C VAL A 504 16.77 -15.07 28.08
N GLU A 505 16.24 -13.87 28.34
CA GLU A 505 14.82 -13.70 28.68
C GLU A 505 13.99 -13.75 27.38
N GLY A 506 13.39 -14.91 27.13
CA GLY A 506 12.54 -15.20 25.97
C GLY A 506 12.39 -16.72 25.78
N ALA A 507 11.34 -17.18 25.10
CA ALA A 507 11.07 -18.59 24.82
C ALA A 507 12.05 -19.15 23.76
N TYR A 508 13.35 -19.15 24.08
CA TYR A 508 14.45 -19.58 23.22
C TYR A 508 15.15 -20.83 23.76
N THR A 509 14.51 -21.54 24.69
CA THR A 509 15.04 -22.70 25.43
C THR A 509 15.46 -23.88 24.54
N TYR A 510 15.16 -23.83 23.24
CA TYR A 510 15.44 -24.89 22.26
C TYR A 510 16.16 -24.39 21.00
N GLU A 511 16.64 -23.14 20.98
CA GLU A 511 17.31 -22.55 19.82
C GLU A 511 18.83 -22.72 19.92
N GLU A 512 19.44 -23.34 18.91
CA GLU A 512 20.89 -23.42 18.81
C GLU A 512 21.43 -22.09 18.26
N ALA A 513 21.56 -21.12 19.17
CA ALA A 513 22.29 -19.90 18.88
C ALA A 513 23.75 -20.26 18.60
N VAL A 514 24.34 -19.71 17.54
CA VAL A 514 25.73 -19.93 17.16
C VAL A 514 26.51 -18.62 17.12
N VAL A 515 27.80 -18.71 17.41
CA VAL A 515 28.73 -17.59 17.40
C VAL A 515 29.98 -17.94 16.59
N LYS A 516 30.68 -16.90 16.11
CA LYS A 516 31.99 -17.11 15.48
C LYS A 516 33.02 -17.40 16.60
N PRO A 517 33.70 -18.55 16.57
CA PRO A 517 34.60 -18.93 17.65
C PRO A 517 35.84 -18.03 17.65
N ARG A 518 36.08 -17.37 18.77
CA ARG A 518 37.30 -16.59 19.04
C ARG A 518 38.43 -17.50 19.51
N THR A 519 38.09 -18.54 20.28
CA THR A 519 39.08 -19.46 20.86
C THR A 519 39.92 -20.18 19.81
N LYS A 520 39.36 -20.52 18.65
CA LYS A 520 40.11 -21.13 17.53
C LYS A 520 41.08 -20.16 16.87
N GLN A 521 40.74 -18.88 16.81
CA GLN A 521 41.60 -17.83 16.22
C GLN A 521 42.83 -17.53 17.10
N LEU A 522 42.71 -17.70 18.42
CA LEU A 522 43.83 -17.54 19.36
C LEU A 522 44.91 -18.63 19.23
N LYS A 523 44.60 -19.78 18.61
CA LYS A 523 45.51 -20.94 18.54
C LYS A 523 46.62 -20.83 17.49
N TYR A 524 46.62 -19.80 16.64
CA TYR A 524 47.65 -19.64 15.60
C TYR A 524 49.07 -19.34 16.14
N PHE A 525 49.24 -19.06 17.44
CA PHE A 525 50.53 -18.70 18.03
C PHE A 525 50.96 -19.48 19.29
N MET A 526 50.27 -20.57 19.68
CA MET A 526 50.41 -21.35 20.95
C MET A 526 49.45 -20.88 22.07
N PRO A 527 48.80 -21.80 22.82
CA PRO A 527 47.88 -21.44 23.92
C PRO A 527 48.59 -20.63 25.01
N CYS A 528 47.89 -19.67 25.62
CA CYS A 528 48.49 -18.81 26.65
C CYS A 528 48.91 -19.63 27.88
N THR A 529 48.21 -20.72 28.16
CA THR A 529 48.53 -21.65 29.25
C THR A 529 49.85 -22.40 29.05
N ALA A 530 50.40 -22.47 27.83
CA ALA A 530 51.71 -23.06 27.57
C ALA A 530 52.84 -22.32 28.32
N CYS A 531 52.77 -20.99 28.35
CA CYS A 531 53.71 -20.14 29.10
C CYS A 531 53.17 -19.76 30.49
N HIS A 532 51.85 -19.65 30.66
CA HIS A 532 51.19 -19.27 31.92
C HIS A 532 50.66 -20.47 32.71
N ASN A 533 51.50 -21.49 32.90
CA ASN A 533 51.18 -22.72 33.65
C ASN A 533 51.54 -22.66 35.15
N GLY A 534 52.02 -21.51 35.65
CA GLY A 534 52.48 -21.37 37.03
C GLY A 534 53.90 -21.85 37.30
N VAL A 535 54.54 -22.53 36.33
CA VAL A 535 55.93 -23.02 36.38
C VAL A 535 56.85 -22.11 35.58
N MET A 536 56.54 -21.87 34.30
CA MET A 536 57.33 -21.01 33.42
C MET A 536 57.13 -19.52 33.72
N VAL A 537 55.89 -19.12 33.99
CA VAL A 537 55.55 -17.80 34.52
C VAL A 537 54.73 -18.00 35.80
N PRO A 538 55.25 -17.59 36.97
CA PRO A 538 54.52 -17.71 38.23
C PRO A 538 53.18 -17.00 38.20
N TYR A 539 52.20 -17.56 38.91
CA TYR A 539 50.90 -16.92 39.03
C TYR A 539 51.03 -15.57 39.75
N PRO A 540 50.35 -14.52 39.26
CA PRO A 540 50.42 -13.20 39.87
C PRO A 540 49.81 -13.20 41.27
N ALA A 541 50.55 -12.71 42.26
CA ALA A 541 50.10 -12.61 43.65
C ALA A 541 48.98 -11.57 43.86
N ASN A 542 48.85 -10.61 42.95
CA ASN A 542 47.81 -9.57 43.00
C ASN A 542 47.46 -9.09 41.57
N LYS A 543 46.39 -8.28 41.48
CA LYS A 543 45.91 -7.70 40.21
C LYS A 543 46.53 -6.34 39.88
N LYS A 544 47.59 -5.90 40.58
CA LYS A 544 48.16 -4.58 40.33
C LYS A 544 48.72 -4.52 38.90
N PRO A 545 48.50 -3.41 38.17
CA PRO A 545 49.11 -3.20 36.87
C PRO A 545 50.62 -3.33 36.91
N ARG A 546 51.21 -3.91 35.85
CA ARG A 546 52.67 -4.08 35.72
C ARG A 546 53.08 -3.90 34.27
N VAL A 547 54.30 -3.46 34.05
CA VAL A 547 54.87 -3.36 32.70
C VAL A 547 54.95 -4.75 32.07
N LEU A 548 54.45 -4.90 30.85
CA LEU A 548 54.53 -6.15 30.08
C LEU A 548 55.77 -6.10 29.19
N SER A 549 56.72 -7.02 29.41
CA SER A 549 57.93 -7.18 28.58
C SER A 549 57.72 -8.07 27.35
N VAL A 550 56.57 -8.74 27.28
CA VAL A 550 56.17 -9.72 26.26
C VAL A 550 54.69 -9.48 25.92
N HIS A 551 54.22 -9.95 24.76
CA HIS A 551 52.87 -9.75 24.19
C HIS A 551 52.61 -8.39 23.51
N THR A 552 53.63 -7.56 23.31
CA THR A 552 53.53 -6.29 22.56
C THR A 552 53.24 -6.52 21.07
N ASP A 553 53.55 -7.72 20.57
CA ASP A 553 53.26 -8.24 19.23
C ASP A 553 51.79 -8.66 19.06
N ILE A 554 51.15 -9.15 20.12
CA ILE A 554 49.76 -9.64 20.11
C ILE A 554 48.78 -8.53 20.50
N VAL A 555 49.17 -7.65 21.41
CA VAL A 555 48.40 -6.47 21.83
C VAL A 555 49.32 -5.25 21.72
N PRO A 556 49.35 -4.59 20.54
CA PRO A 556 50.23 -3.46 20.26
C PRO A 556 50.08 -2.29 21.27
N ASP A 557 48.87 -2.13 21.81
CA ASP A 557 48.52 -1.10 22.79
C ASP A 557 48.55 -1.60 24.25
N SER A 558 49.22 -2.72 24.52
CA SER A 558 49.26 -3.37 25.85
C SER A 558 49.77 -2.45 26.98
N MET A 559 50.56 -1.44 26.61
CA MET A 559 51.12 -0.44 27.52
C MET A 559 50.23 0.79 27.70
N SER A 560 49.15 0.93 26.93
CA SER A 560 48.28 2.11 26.90
C SER A 560 46.80 1.74 26.79
N LEU A 561 46.35 0.71 27.52
CA LEU A 561 44.94 0.28 27.56
C LEU A 561 44.02 1.46 27.88
N GLN A 562 43.16 1.81 26.92
CA GLN A 562 42.28 2.98 27.06
C GLN A 562 40.93 2.63 27.68
N HIS A 563 40.64 1.37 27.96
CA HIS A 563 39.35 1.02 28.53
C HIS A 563 39.21 1.54 29.97
N GLY A 564 38.06 2.13 30.31
CA GLY A 564 37.82 2.69 31.65
C GLY A 564 38.69 3.89 32.04
N ARG A 565 39.26 4.62 31.06
CA ARG A 565 40.23 5.72 31.25
C ARG A 565 41.56 5.21 31.80
N GLY A 566 41.95 4.01 31.36
CA GLY A 566 43.13 3.31 31.86
C GLY A 566 42.94 2.67 33.25
N ALA A 567 41.72 2.70 33.80
CA ALA A 567 41.44 2.16 35.12
C ALA A 567 41.38 0.62 35.18
N PHE A 568 41.34 -0.07 34.04
CA PHE A 568 41.24 -1.53 33.99
C PHE A 568 42.54 -2.19 33.54
N TRP A 569 42.90 -3.25 34.25
CA TRP A 569 44.08 -4.07 34.00
C TRP A 569 43.72 -5.39 33.30
N CYS A 570 44.70 -6.04 32.66
CA CYS A 570 44.51 -7.32 31.97
C CYS A 570 43.82 -8.38 32.84
N LEU A 571 44.13 -8.42 34.15
CA LEU A 571 43.58 -9.39 35.11
C LEU A 571 42.17 -9.05 35.64
N ASP A 572 41.62 -7.93 35.22
CA ASP A 572 40.21 -7.59 35.48
C ASP A 572 39.28 -8.26 34.47
N CYS A 573 39.82 -8.64 33.31
CA CYS A 573 39.11 -9.28 32.20
C CYS A 573 39.57 -10.73 31.97
N HIS A 574 40.86 -11.03 32.13
CA HIS A 574 41.43 -12.36 31.94
C HIS A 574 41.63 -13.10 33.26
N ASN A 575 41.41 -14.42 33.25
CA ASN A 575 41.64 -15.25 34.42
C ASN A 575 43.15 -15.36 34.73
N ALA A 576 43.51 -15.21 36.00
CA ALA A 576 44.90 -15.18 36.44
C ALA A 576 45.63 -16.53 36.33
N LYS A 577 44.90 -17.64 36.44
CA LYS A 577 45.43 -19.01 36.43
C LYS A 577 45.27 -19.70 35.08
N ASP A 578 44.19 -19.40 34.36
CA ASP A 578 43.89 -19.95 33.03
C ASP A 578 43.73 -18.80 32.03
N ARG A 579 44.83 -18.41 31.39
CA ARG A 579 44.86 -17.25 30.48
C ARG A 579 44.13 -17.47 29.16
N ASP A 580 43.74 -18.71 28.88
CA ASP A 580 42.87 -19.06 27.77
C ASP A 580 41.38 -18.79 28.08
N LYS A 581 41.07 -18.24 29.25
CA LYS A 581 39.71 -17.84 29.67
C LYS A 581 39.63 -16.42 30.22
N LEU A 582 38.42 -15.87 30.10
CA LEU A 582 38.01 -14.62 30.74
C LEU A 582 37.52 -14.89 32.17
N ILE A 583 37.43 -13.85 33.00
CA ILE A 583 36.97 -13.95 34.39
C ILE A 583 35.71 -13.13 34.63
N GLY A 584 34.67 -13.78 35.15
CA GLY A 584 33.40 -13.14 35.45
C GLY A 584 33.39 -12.37 36.77
N HIS A 585 32.22 -11.82 37.12
CA HIS A 585 32.08 -10.97 38.30
C HIS A 585 32.27 -11.73 39.63
N ARG A 586 31.88 -13.01 39.67
CA ARG A 586 32.00 -13.87 40.85
C ARG A 586 33.24 -14.78 40.80
N GLY A 587 34.17 -14.52 39.88
CA GLY A 587 35.41 -15.28 39.70
C GLY A 587 35.27 -16.54 38.85
N GLU A 588 34.10 -16.78 38.27
CA GLU A 588 33.85 -17.85 37.31
C GLU A 588 34.65 -17.67 36.02
N SER A 589 35.07 -18.77 35.40
CA SER A 589 35.77 -18.72 34.10
C SER A 589 34.77 -18.63 32.95
N ILE A 590 34.99 -17.67 32.05
CA ILE A 590 34.15 -17.40 30.88
C ILE A 590 34.95 -17.72 29.60
N SER A 591 34.31 -18.37 28.62
CA SER A 591 34.93 -18.63 27.31
C SER A 591 35.15 -17.33 26.51
N PHE A 592 36.22 -17.27 25.70
CA PHE A 592 36.42 -16.18 24.75
C PHE A 592 35.32 -16.08 23.67
N ASN A 593 34.51 -17.13 23.51
CA ASN A 593 33.33 -17.11 22.64
C ASN A 593 32.12 -16.39 23.29
N GLN A 594 32.18 -16.07 24.59
CA GLN A 594 31.10 -15.40 25.34
C GLN A 594 31.53 -14.10 26.05
N PRO A 595 32.23 -13.17 25.37
CA PRO A 595 32.76 -11.96 26.01
C PRO A 595 31.65 -11.04 26.55
N GLN A 596 30.44 -11.09 26.00
CA GLN A 596 29.27 -10.34 26.49
C GLN A 596 28.97 -10.59 27.97
N ARG A 597 29.24 -11.80 28.49
CA ARG A 597 29.07 -12.13 29.92
C ARG A 597 30.05 -11.37 30.80
N LEU A 598 31.28 -11.19 30.32
CA LEU A 598 32.29 -10.36 30.98
C LEU A 598 31.89 -8.87 30.89
N CYS A 599 31.52 -8.40 29.69
CA CYS A 599 31.18 -6.99 29.45
C CYS A 599 29.97 -6.54 30.27
N GLY A 600 28.97 -7.41 30.45
CA GLY A 600 27.76 -7.14 31.24
C GLY A 600 28.01 -6.82 32.71
N LYS A 601 29.19 -7.15 33.26
CA LYS A 601 29.60 -6.75 34.62
C LYS A 601 29.56 -5.23 34.84
N CYS A 602 29.92 -4.47 33.82
CA CYS A 602 29.97 -3.00 33.88
C CYS A 602 28.98 -2.35 32.90
N HIS A 603 28.63 -3.03 31.81
CA HIS A 603 27.68 -2.57 30.78
C HIS A 603 26.34 -3.32 30.90
N GLY A 604 25.75 -3.31 32.10
CA GLY A 604 24.55 -4.08 32.42
C GLY A 604 23.34 -3.76 31.54
N GLU A 605 23.09 -2.47 31.27
CA GLU A 605 22.00 -2.01 30.39
C GLU A 605 22.18 -2.52 28.95
N VAL A 606 23.37 -2.30 28.38
CA VAL A 606 23.70 -2.76 27.02
C VAL A 606 23.68 -4.28 26.92
N TYR A 607 24.07 -4.98 27.98
CA TYR A 607 23.94 -6.43 28.07
C TYR A 607 22.48 -6.87 28.14
N GLY A 608 21.62 -6.12 28.85
CA GLY A 608 20.17 -6.29 28.82
C GLY A 608 19.59 -6.16 27.42
N ASP A 609 19.91 -5.07 26.73
CA ASP A 609 19.50 -4.83 25.34
C ASP A 609 20.02 -5.92 24.39
N TRP A 610 21.26 -6.37 24.62
CA TRP A 610 21.86 -7.46 23.86
C TRP A 610 21.12 -8.78 24.08
N ARG A 611 20.69 -9.07 25.31
CA ARG A 611 19.86 -10.25 25.64
C ARG A 611 18.47 -10.16 25.02
N ALA A 612 17.87 -8.97 25.00
CA ALA A 612 16.56 -8.71 24.38
C ALA A 612 16.61 -8.71 22.83
N GLY A 613 17.80 -8.71 22.23
CA GLY A 613 17.98 -8.64 20.77
C GLY A 613 17.81 -7.24 20.17
N ILE A 614 17.78 -6.22 21.03
CA ILE A 614 17.81 -4.81 20.66
C ILE A 614 19.24 -4.40 20.28
N HIS A 615 20.24 -5.00 20.94
CA HIS A 615 21.66 -4.79 20.67
C HIS A 615 22.36 -6.08 20.23
N GLY A 616 23.46 -5.96 19.48
CA GLY A 616 24.10 -7.10 18.83
C GLY A 616 23.25 -7.62 17.68
N LYS A 617 23.77 -7.50 16.45
CA LYS A 617 23.07 -7.98 15.25
C LYS A 617 22.72 -9.47 15.41
N ARG A 618 21.48 -9.83 15.13
CA ARG A 618 21.00 -11.22 15.08
C ARG A 618 20.51 -11.49 13.67
N ILE A 619 20.98 -12.57 13.06
CA ILE A 619 20.46 -13.06 11.78
C ILE A 619 20.25 -14.57 11.88
N GLY A 620 19.49 -15.13 10.97
CA GLY A 620 19.23 -16.56 10.90
C GLY A 620 17.75 -16.85 10.81
N ASN A 621 17.37 -18.09 11.11
CA ASN A 621 16.02 -18.56 10.87
C ASN A 621 15.05 -18.05 11.96
N TRP A 622 13.84 -17.66 11.56
CA TRP A 622 12.78 -17.21 12.47
C TRP A 622 11.97 -18.39 13.04
N THR A 623 12.12 -19.59 12.49
CA THR A 623 11.44 -20.81 12.96
C THR A 623 12.01 -21.32 14.28
N GLU A 624 11.13 -21.82 15.14
CA GLU A 624 11.50 -22.53 16.38
C GLU A 624 12.44 -23.71 16.08
N GLY A 625 13.53 -23.85 16.85
CA GLY A 625 14.59 -24.83 16.60
C GLY A 625 15.52 -24.52 15.41
N GLY A 626 15.31 -23.40 14.71
CA GLY A 626 16.18 -22.94 13.63
C GLY A 626 17.49 -22.36 14.15
N MET A 627 18.58 -22.55 13.38
CA MET A 627 19.89 -21.98 13.71
C MET A 627 19.86 -20.45 13.61
N LYS A 628 20.35 -19.77 14.65
CA LYS A 628 20.42 -18.31 14.72
C LYS A 628 21.84 -17.89 15.04
N ARG A 629 22.37 -16.91 14.31
CA ARG A 629 23.70 -16.38 14.53
C ARG A 629 23.65 -15.07 15.29
N TRP A 630 24.37 -15.01 16.40
CA TRP A 630 24.37 -13.87 17.31
C TRP A 630 25.75 -13.23 17.33
N TRP A 631 25.80 -11.92 17.14
CA TRP A 631 27.06 -11.19 17.18
C TRP A 631 27.41 -10.89 18.62
N VAL A 632 28.61 -11.30 19.04
CA VAL A 632 29.13 -10.98 20.38
C VAL A 632 29.81 -9.63 20.40
N CYS A 633 29.93 -9.03 21.59
CA CYS A 633 30.43 -7.65 21.74
C CYS A 633 31.78 -7.42 21.03
N THR A 634 32.69 -8.39 21.04
CA THR A 634 34.04 -8.25 20.47
C THR A 634 34.11 -8.40 18.94
N GLU A 635 33.00 -8.76 18.27
CA GLU A 635 32.90 -8.73 16.81
C GLU A 635 32.71 -7.31 16.30
N CYS A 636 32.10 -6.44 17.11
CA CYS A 636 31.87 -5.03 16.77
C CYS A 636 32.83 -4.08 17.53
N HIS A 637 33.25 -4.46 18.74
CA HIS A 637 34.09 -3.63 19.62
C HIS A 637 35.49 -4.21 19.80
N ASN A 638 36.50 -3.33 19.85
CA ASN A 638 37.82 -3.73 20.33
C ASN A 638 37.84 -3.66 21.86
N PRO A 639 37.98 -4.78 22.59
CA PRO A 639 37.93 -4.81 24.06
C PRO A 639 39.07 -4.02 24.73
N HIS A 640 40.17 -3.75 24.03
CA HIS A 640 41.34 -3.03 24.56
C HIS A 640 41.35 -1.53 24.23
N MET A 641 40.43 -1.04 23.39
CA MET A 641 40.38 0.35 22.93
C MET A 641 38.96 0.96 22.90
N VAL A 642 38.05 0.48 23.77
CA VAL A 642 36.62 0.87 23.75
C VAL A 642 36.39 2.39 23.92
N GLN A 643 37.36 3.15 24.45
CA GLN A 643 37.19 4.59 24.70
C GLN A 643 37.55 5.53 23.54
N LEU A 644 38.55 5.21 22.71
CA LEU A 644 39.06 6.18 21.73
C LEU A 644 38.20 6.29 20.47
N LYS A 645 37.31 5.33 20.22
CA LYS A 645 36.37 5.34 19.09
C LYS A 645 35.00 4.88 19.57
N ARG A 646 34.26 5.77 20.22
CA ARG A 646 32.83 5.62 20.52
C ARG A 646 32.09 5.53 19.20
N PHE A 647 32.07 4.33 18.60
CA PHE A 647 31.65 4.05 17.23
C PHE A 647 32.26 5.05 16.23
N GLU A 648 33.38 4.72 15.57
CA GLU A 648 33.53 5.29 14.22
C GLU A 648 32.31 4.78 13.46
N PRO A 649 31.32 5.63 13.15
CA PRO A 649 30.14 5.16 12.45
C PRO A 649 30.65 4.57 11.15
N ILE A 650 30.25 3.35 10.81
CA ILE A 650 30.35 2.93 9.42
C ILE A 650 29.64 4.04 8.66
N LYS A 651 30.37 4.73 7.79
CA LYS A 651 29.79 5.81 7.00
C LYS A 651 28.65 5.15 6.22
N PRO A 652 27.38 5.47 6.52
CA PRO A 652 26.27 4.84 5.81
C PRO A 652 26.50 5.13 4.32
N GLU A 653 26.20 4.15 3.48
CA GLU A 653 26.07 4.42 2.04
C GLU A 653 25.20 5.68 1.88
N PRO A 654 25.52 6.56 0.93
CA PRO A 654 24.88 7.86 0.84
C PRO A 654 23.36 7.70 0.88
N ALA A 655 22.70 8.57 1.65
CA ALA A 655 21.24 8.63 1.71
C ALA A 655 20.68 8.59 0.28
N PRO A 656 19.47 8.03 0.09
CA PRO A 656 18.81 8.02 -1.22
C PRO A 656 18.98 9.38 -1.90
N ALA A 657 19.39 9.38 -3.16
CA ALA A 657 19.79 10.60 -3.85
C ALA A 657 18.72 11.70 -3.69
N LEU A 658 19.15 12.89 -3.23
CA LEU A 658 18.27 14.05 -3.16
C LEU A 658 17.67 14.30 -4.55
N PRO A 659 16.42 14.80 -4.64
CA PRO A 659 15.84 15.22 -5.91
C PRO A 659 16.81 16.14 -6.64
N ARG A 660 16.94 16.00 -7.98
CA ARG A 660 17.93 16.71 -8.83
C ARG A 660 17.98 18.24 -8.65
N THR A 661 16.94 18.83 -8.04
CA THR A 661 16.79 20.27 -7.80
C THR A 661 17.26 20.72 -6.41
N ARG A 662 17.77 19.82 -5.55
CA ARG A 662 18.08 20.11 -4.15
C ARG A 662 19.54 19.79 -3.83
N THR A 663 20.18 20.70 -3.11
CA THR A 663 21.61 20.59 -2.73
C THR A 663 21.83 20.30 -1.24
N LYS A 664 20.79 20.35 -0.38
CA LYS A 664 20.90 20.09 1.07
C LYS A 664 19.68 19.36 1.65
N ALA A 665 19.90 18.55 2.70
CA ALA A 665 18.93 17.64 3.32
C ALA A 665 17.98 18.30 4.34
N ASP A 666 18.31 19.50 4.79
CA ASP A 666 17.74 20.14 5.99
C ASP A 666 16.50 21.01 5.67
N TYR A 667 15.96 20.88 4.46
CA TYR A 667 14.90 21.75 3.95
C TYR A 667 13.61 21.74 4.79
N GLU A 668 13.29 20.63 5.45
CA GLU A 668 12.08 20.56 6.29
C GLU A 668 12.20 21.38 7.60
N ASN A 669 13.41 21.80 7.99
CA ASN A 669 13.62 22.62 9.19
C ASN A 669 13.40 24.13 8.96
N LEU A 670 13.17 24.57 7.72
CA LEU A 670 12.93 25.99 7.39
C LEU A 670 11.44 26.39 7.44
N HIS A 671 10.55 25.46 7.82
CA HIS A 671 9.12 25.70 7.99
C HIS A 671 8.68 25.40 9.43
N LYS A 672 9.37 25.98 10.42
CA LYS A 672 8.89 26.09 11.79
C LYS A 672 8.25 27.45 12.03
#